data_AF-A0A1D2WWB1-F1
#
_entry.id   AF-A0A1D2WWB1-F1
#
_cell.length_a   1.000
_cell.length_b   1.000
_cell.length_c   1.000
_cell.angle_alpha   90.00
_cell.angle_beta   90.00
_cell.angle_gamma   90.00
#
_symmetry.space_group_name_H-M   'P 1'
#
loop_
_entity.id
_entity.type
_entity.pdbx_description
1 polymer ?
#
loop_
_entity_poly.entity_id
_entity_poly.type
_entity_poly.pdbx_seq_one_letter_code
_entity_poly.pdbx_strand_id
1 'polypeptide(L)'
;MAGNVCAEEVNNTNVDTVTPVKSVNVEVNYEYTGDNAKVMPDFYIYSGEDKIEYNKELINSNSYVLTFNDTFSKEYNITAMTAGYVSQSQIILSDSIIFNLKASDAYKLGYDVTADADKILDFKTADDILVITSAGVPKYNSRTSEDAVEAIYNYQYKYGQSIPYNNVLMLRQTAVDNIDFAFIVKRGNELKAVIYEKASKTPVYVGTISENMTRVQWNNYFNSLSGENAWAFASLTNAWVAGASNIILQEAAFHGHVCEGTLGGYSIVQALLKYYSPVGASDYYDILGVPGGSDDDAVIYFLDATPGKIGDVGINMRLNGYIGFNTTSTGVSENMIGFIRWGASSGTLIIMEYNKSKITALFEKETGINPKSGSLEELKYNTWWVKNIKNNPEKMADIIYEFDNLTRAQYFELIGDGKTVEARGLDLDYILYLNLPKATRNSASGLDISLSDKQIEQIGVDATNLAISIFKNQKGIDITKDMVDLSVLTSAGYVYLGSSDTVLARNGINKVLGATLTSATLLPIHTPAYKPLWFAYVLRSPDSDILDTVFIKYNPDGTFFVGEFNGSNVADVGINSINNSATVKALSSKFAIDESFFGVQSIGNVWMSHPEFDQLLSFLFHSHACPGVQPGFFITDFIQENFPLGENESYKYIGSSIYCKDDSLIYLLGISPGMGDYFLQKLPGNETDSTYADGAKDEGVLIVWDSNLNIGRAVIITYTSAKLKKVAVNTQDANRHVQIQTYLDIYAKKDNSLVISKPTVESNEEKWITYEQYLELTSGSKDLNALSYLKGLPSVSKEDLLNSMKNNSESNSNSNTNTNSNSDSNANENSHSSANVNNVGVSSNYNNMPQSSSYDVGNSNDVLGSDSEVSEDEGKSYEVSKKSPAKSINPDYMPYVVIVILIVGILVGAGYMKHRK
;
A
#
# COMPACT_ATOMS: atom_id res chain seq x y z
N MET A 1 84.87 -41.43 30.79
CA MET A 1 83.76 -40.89 29.97
C MET A 1 82.49 -41.54 30.48
N ALA A 2 81.43 -40.78 30.72
CA ALA A 2 80.21 -41.29 31.34
C ALA A 2 79.23 -41.87 30.31
N GLY A 3 78.38 -42.79 30.74
CA GLY A 3 77.30 -43.37 29.95
C GLY A 3 76.35 -44.21 30.81
N ASN A 4 75.12 -44.37 30.32
CA ASN A 4 74.02 -45.18 30.85
C ASN A 4 73.26 -44.72 32.12
N VAL A 5 71.98 -44.39 31.87
CA VAL A 5 70.75 -45.05 32.39
C VAL A 5 69.83 -44.27 33.35
N CYS A 6 68.56 -44.19 32.89
CA CYS A 6 67.27 -43.96 33.57
C CYS A 6 67.03 -42.76 34.50
N ALA A 7 66.07 -41.93 34.10
CA ALA A 7 64.80 -41.77 34.83
C ALA A 7 63.66 -41.55 33.82
N GLU A 8 62.47 -42.09 34.09
CA GLU A 8 61.21 -41.70 33.44
C GLU A 8 60.46 -40.77 34.40
N GLU A 9 59.85 -39.70 33.90
CA GLU A 9 58.69 -39.09 34.55
C GLU A 9 57.58 -38.89 33.52
N VAL A 10 56.48 -39.61 33.72
CA VAL A 10 55.21 -39.38 33.03
C VAL A 10 54.34 -38.56 33.96
N ASN A 11 54.02 -37.33 33.58
CA ASN A 11 52.71 -36.71 33.83
C ASN A 11 52.63 -35.35 33.13
N ASN A 12 51.76 -35.24 32.13
CA ASN A 12 51.08 -33.98 31.83
C ASN A 12 49.67 -34.31 31.36
N THR A 13 48.81 -34.61 32.31
CA THR A 13 47.37 -34.76 32.07
C THR A 13 46.81 -33.41 31.65
N ASN A 14 46.32 -33.29 30.42
CA ASN A 14 45.35 -32.24 30.11
C ASN A 14 44.18 -32.42 31.09
N VAL A 15 44.03 -31.48 32.01
CA VAL A 15 42.79 -31.32 32.75
C VAL A 15 41.84 -30.61 31.79
N ASP A 16 40.97 -31.38 31.15
CA ASP A 16 39.79 -30.81 30.50
C ASP A 16 38.99 -30.09 31.60
N THR A 17 39.14 -28.77 31.67
CA THR A 17 38.37 -27.92 32.58
C THR A 17 36.95 -27.87 32.06
N VAL A 18 36.15 -28.85 32.45
CA VAL A 18 34.71 -28.90 32.19
C VAL A 18 34.09 -27.62 32.73
N THR A 19 33.77 -26.68 31.84
CA THR A 19 32.97 -25.50 32.15
C THR A 19 31.66 -26.00 32.77
N PRO A 20 31.37 -25.74 34.05
CA PRO A 20 30.19 -26.33 34.66
C PRO A 20 28.94 -25.71 34.02
N VAL A 21 27.92 -26.55 33.83
CA VAL A 21 26.70 -26.19 33.12
C VAL A 21 25.59 -25.93 34.13
N LYS A 22 24.89 -24.81 33.96
CA LYS A 22 23.69 -24.47 34.72
C LYS A 22 22.45 -24.76 33.88
N SER A 23 21.46 -25.39 34.50
CA SER A 23 20.14 -25.62 33.93
C SER A 23 19.08 -25.00 34.84
N VAL A 24 18.15 -24.24 34.26
CA VAL A 24 17.09 -23.54 34.99
C VAL A 24 15.74 -23.93 34.40
N ASN A 25 14.82 -24.33 35.27
CA ASN A 25 13.45 -24.66 34.91
C ASN A 25 12.66 -23.36 34.80
N VAL A 26 12.03 -23.12 33.65
CA VAL A 26 11.30 -21.88 33.37
C VAL A 26 9.86 -22.21 33.02
N GLU A 27 8.92 -21.77 33.84
CA GLU A 27 7.50 -21.80 33.50
C GLU A 27 7.07 -20.43 32.97
N VAL A 28 6.32 -20.38 31.87
CA VAL A 28 5.81 -19.13 31.27
C VAL A 28 4.30 -19.19 31.15
N ASN A 29 3.61 -18.52 32.06
CA ASN A 29 2.15 -18.41 32.01
C ASN A 29 1.72 -17.15 31.27
N TYR A 30 0.78 -17.33 30.35
CA TYR A 30 0.14 -16.24 29.60
C TYR A 30 -1.13 -15.77 30.30
N GLU A 31 -1.46 -14.48 30.12
CA GLU A 31 -2.70 -13.90 30.63
C GLU A 31 -3.95 -14.55 30.02
N TYR A 32 -3.87 -14.99 28.76
CA TYR A 32 -4.86 -15.86 28.13
C TYR A 32 -4.37 -17.31 28.11
N THR A 33 -4.92 -18.15 28.98
CA THR A 33 -4.47 -19.54 29.21
C THR A 33 -4.55 -20.48 27.99
N GLY A 34 -5.23 -20.08 26.90
CA GLY A 34 -5.20 -20.84 25.64
C GLY A 34 -3.84 -20.74 24.94
N ASP A 35 -3.16 -19.61 25.09
CA ASP A 35 -1.89 -19.31 24.42
C ASP A 35 -0.77 -20.25 24.90
N ASN A 36 -0.87 -20.78 26.14
CA ASN A 36 -0.02 -21.85 26.68
C ASN A 36 0.09 -23.09 25.75
N ALA A 37 -0.84 -23.30 24.81
CA ALA A 37 -0.85 -24.44 23.88
C ALA A 37 -0.56 -24.06 22.41
N LYS A 38 -0.21 -22.79 22.14
CA LYS A 38 -0.08 -22.22 20.80
C LYS A 38 1.17 -21.37 20.60
N VAL A 39 1.46 -20.51 21.58
CA VAL A 39 2.51 -19.49 21.55
C VAL A 39 3.71 -20.02 22.31
N MET A 40 4.88 -20.01 21.67
CA MET A 40 6.14 -20.28 22.35
C MET A 40 6.81 -18.95 22.74
N PRO A 41 7.40 -18.85 23.95
CA PRO A 41 8.22 -17.72 24.33
C PRO A 41 9.64 -17.87 23.78
N ASP A 42 10.30 -16.74 23.66
CA ASP A 42 11.74 -16.66 23.55
C ASP A 42 12.36 -16.01 24.78
N PHE A 43 13.66 -16.25 24.97
CA PHE A 43 14.38 -15.77 26.15
C PHE A 43 15.68 -15.08 25.79
N TYR A 44 16.03 -14.05 26.57
CA TYR A 44 17.43 -13.60 26.69
C TYR A 44 17.92 -13.87 28.11
N ILE A 45 19.20 -14.23 28.22
CA ILE A 45 19.90 -14.38 29.50
C ILE A 45 21.10 -13.43 29.48
N TYR A 46 21.21 -12.57 30.49
CA TYR A 46 22.33 -11.64 30.66
C TYR A 46 23.03 -11.83 31.99
N SER A 47 24.33 -11.54 32.02
CA SER A 47 25.22 -11.67 33.17
C SER A 47 25.92 -10.33 33.39
N GLY A 48 25.23 -9.40 34.05
CA GLY A 48 25.53 -7.97 33.91
C GLY A 48 25.23 -7.50 32.48
N GLU A 49 26.22 -6.96 31.77
CA GLU A 49 26.11 -6.56 30.36
C GLU A 49 26.38 -7.73 29.37
N ASP A 50 26.97 -8.84 29.83
CA ASP A 50 27.33 -9.96 28.94
C ASP A 50 26.08 -10.80 28.59
N LYS A 51 25.71 -10.90 27.31
CA LYS A 51 24.68 -11.86 26.85
C LYS A 51 25.20 -13.30 26.96
N ILE A 52 24.37 -14.21 27.41
CA ILE A 52 24.69 -15.63 27.62
C ILE A 52 23.93 -16.49 26.60
N GLU A 53 24.67 -17.28 25.82
CA GLU A 53 24.13 -18.32 24.94
C GLU A 53 23.56 -19.48 25.76
N TYR A 54 22.43 -20.04 25.31
CA TYR A 54 21.70 -21.10 26.01
C TYR A 54 20.99 -22.03 25.04
N ASN A 55 20.72 -23.26 25.48
CA ASN A 55 19.87 -24.22 24.78
C ASN A 55 18.46 -24.19 25.40
N LYS A 56 17.42 -24.23 24.55
CA LYS A 56 15.99 -24.19 24.94
C LYS A 56 15.33 -25.54 24.71
N GLU A 57 14.96 -26.25 25.78
CA GLU A 57 14.19 -27.51 25.69
C GLU A 57 12.74 -27.28 26.18
N LEU A 58 11.75 -27.70 25.39
CA LEU A 58 10.32 -27.68 25.75
C LEU A 58 9.97 -29.00 26.46
N ILE A 59 9.61 -28.92 27.75
CA ILE A 59 9.28 -30.10 28.58
C ILE A 59 7.78 -30.42 28.53
N ASN A 60 6.94 -29.37 28.54
CA ASN A 60 5.50 -29.43 28.33
C ASN A 60 5.03 -28.07 27.79
N SER A 61 3.73 -27.95 27.49
CA SER A 61 3.06 -26.76 26.94
C SER A 61 3.65 -25.40 27.34
N ASN A 62 3.87 -25.16 28.65
CA ASN A 62 4.31 -23.87 29.17
C ASN A 62 5.62 -23.96 30.00
N SER A 63 6.32 -25.09 29.97
CA SER A 63 7.50 -25.35 30.80
C SER A 63 8.73 -25.70 29.96
N TYR A 64 9.84 -25.02 30.26
CA TYR A 64 11.10 -25.09 29.52
C TYR A 64 12.26 -25.41 30.46
N VAL A 65 13.33 -25.99 29.91
CA VAL A 65 14.66 -25.98 30.56
C VAL A 65 15.59 -25.14 29.72
N LEU A 66 16.20 -24.13 30.35
CA LEU A 66 17.25 -23.31 29.74
C LEU A 66 18.61 -23.77 30.28
N THR A 67 19.50 -24.21 29.39
CA THR A 67 20.79 -24.81 29.76
C THR A 67 21.95 -24.02 29.14
N PHE A 68 22.84 -23.50 29.97
CA PHE A 68 23.93 -22.59 29.60
C PHE A 68 25.21 -22.80 30.44
N ASN A 69 26.34 -22.29 29.95
CA ASN A 69 27.62 -22.36 30.66
C ASN A 69 27.62 -21.42 31.87
N ASP A 70 27.96 -21.93 33.06
CA ASP A 70 28.06 -21.11 34.27
C ASP A 70 29.47 -20.50 34.40
N THR A 71 29.53 -19.17 34.53
CA THR A 71 30.76 -18.39 34.67
C THR A 71 31.04 -17.93 36.11
N PHE A 72 30.31 -18.46 37.10
CA PHE A 72 30.63 -18.45 38.54
C PHE A 72 30.86 -17.11 39.23
N SER A 73 30.53 -15.98 38.61
CA SER A 73 31.00 -14.65 39.04
C SER A 73 29.93 -13.56 39.11
N LYS A 74 28.69 -13.84 38.67
CA LYS A 74 27.62 -12.84 38.54
C LYS A 74 26.23 -13.45 38.78
N GLU A 75 25.26 -12.58 39.07
CA GLU A 75 23.84 -12.89 38.96
C GLU A 75 23.41 -12.90 37.49
N TYR A 76 22.47 -13.79 37.14
CA TYR A 76 21.90 -13.89 35.80
C TYR A 76 20.50 -13.26 35.78
N ASN A 77 20.19 -12.48 34.73
CA ASN A 77 18.87 -11.93 34.47
C ASN A 77 18.26 -12.64 33.25
N ILE A 78 17.14 -13.34 33.43
CA ILE A 78 16.37 -13.94 32.33
C ILE A 78 15.22 -12.99 31.98
N THR A 79 15.08 -12.66 30.70
CA THR A 79 13.88 -12.00 30.15
C THR A 79 13.11 -12.98 29.28
N ALA A 80 11.82 -13.17 29.55
CA ALA A 80 10.89 -13.91 28.71
C ALA A 80 10.05 -12.95 27.86
N MET A 81 9.83 -13.27 26.58
CA MET A 81 9.12 -12.41 25.62
C MET A 81 8.41 -13.21 24.52
N THR A 82 7.39 -12.62 23.91
CA THR A 82 6.75 -13.06 22.66
C THR A 82 5.86 -11.91 22.13
N ALA A 83 5.35 -12.00 20.90
CA ALA A 83 4.45 -10.98 20.33
C ALA A 83 3.11 -10.93 21.09
N GLY A 84 2.41 -9.78 21.10
CA GLY A 84 1.19 -9.62 21.89
C GLY A 84 1.39 -9.39 23.40
N TYR A 85 2.58 -9.65 23.93
CA TYR A 85 2.85 -9.73 25.36
C TYR A 85 3.99 -8.82 25.81
N VAL A 86 3.77 -8.14 26.95
CA VAL A 86 4.79 -7.33 27.62
C VAL A 86 5.84 -8.26 28.23
N SER A 87 7.06 -8.18 27.70
CA SER A 87 8.24 -8.92 28.17
C SER A 87 8.50 -8.71 29.66
N GLN A 88 8.91 -9.78 30.36
CA GLN A 88 9.19 -9.75 31.79
C GLN A 88 10.62 -10.22 32.07
N SER A 89 11.40 -9.43 32.81
CA SER A 89 12.75 -9.77 33.28
C SER A 89 12.75 -10.18 34.76
N GLN A 90 13.56 -11.18 35.13
CA GLN A 90 13.73 -11.65 36.50
C GLN A 90 15.15 -12.19 36.74
N ILE A 91 15.71 -11.92 37.94
CA ILE A 91 17.03 -12.42 38.35
C ILE A 91 16.92 -13.87 38.86
N ILE A 92 17.85 -14.74 38.45
CA ILE A 92 17.89 -16.16 38.83
C ILE A 92 18.39 -16.33 40.27
N LEU A 93 17.45 -16.40 41.21
CA LEU A 93 17.70 -16.68 42.63
C LEU A 93 17.54 -18.17 43.01
N SER A 94 17.09 -19.03 42.08
CA SER A 94 16.96 -20.48 42.28
C SER A 94 17.00 -21.24 40.94
N ASP A 95 17.05 -22.57 40.97
CA ASP A 95 17.06 -23.43 39.77
C ASP A 95 15.68 -23.55 39.08
N SER A 96 14.69 -22.77 39.55
CA SER A 96 13.37 -22.63 38.94
C SER A 96 12.87 -21.17 38.97
N ILE A 97 12.09 -20.77 37.98
CA ILE A 97 11.55 -19.41 37.83
C ILE A 97 10.21 -19.45 37.06
N ILE A 98 9.28 -18.55 37.39
CA ILE A 98 7.94 -18.48 36.77
C ILE A 98 7.69 -17.08 36.23
N PHE A 99 7.47 -16.96 34.93
CA PHE A 99 7.01 -15.73 34.27
C PHE A 99 5.49 -15.74 34.14
N ASN A 100 4.89 -14.56 34.23
CA ASN A 100 3.43 -14.35 34.16
C ASN A 100 3.17 -13.18 33.21
N LEU A 101 3.36 -13.45 31.92
CA LEU A 101 3.36 -12.43 30.86
C LEU A 101 1.98 -11.79 30.72
N LYS A 102 1.97 -10.47 30.50
CA LYS A 102 0.76 -9.66 30.40
C LYS A 102 0.52 -9.23 28.97
N ALA A 103 -0.68 -9.51 28.46
CA ALA A 103 -1.03 -9.16 27.09
C ALA A 103 -1.12 -7.62 26.98
N SER A 104 -0.75 -7.08 25.82
CA SER A 104 -0.95 -5.65 25.54
C SER A 104 -2.44 -5.30 25.46
N ASP A 105 -2.78 -4.02 25.55
CA ASP A 105 -4.17 -3.58 25.46
C ASP A 105 -4.79 -3.90 24.08
N ALA A 106 -3.98 -3.86 23.02
CA ALA A 106 -4.39 -4.24 21.67
C ALA A 106 -4.60 -5.76 21.55
N TYR A 107 -3.67 -6.59 22.07
CA TYR A 107 -3.87 -8.05 22.09
C TYR A 107 -5.13 -8.43 22.89
N LYS A 108 -5.39 -7.75 24.01
CA LYS A 108 -6.62 -7.89 24.80
C LYS A 108 -7.89 -7.42 24.08
N LEU A 109 -7.78 -6.49 23.14
CA LEU A 109 -8.90 -6.12 22.28
C LEU A 109 -9.18 -7.26 21.29
N GLY A 110 -8.17 -7.68 20.52
CA GLY A 110 -8.26 -8.72 19.50
C GLY A 110 -8.71 -10.09 20.05
N TYR A 111 -8.14 -10.53 21.17
CA TYR A 111 -8.49 -11.82 21.79
C TYR A 111 -9.96 -11.83 22.24
N ASP A 112 -10.40 -10.78 22.95
CA ASP A 112 -11.76 -10.72 23.51
C ASP A 112 -12.83 -10.64 22.41
N VAL A 113 -12.61 -9.88 21.33
CA VAL A 113 -13.55 -9.86 20.19
C VAL A 113 -13.55 -11.17 19.42
N THR A 114 -12.40 -11.85 19.27
CA THR A 114 -12.34 -13.17 18.63
C THR A 114 -13.06 -14.23 19.47
N ALA A 115 -12.92 -14.18 20.79
CA ALA A 115 -13.56 -15.11 21.72
C ALA A 115 -15.09 -14.91 21.80
N ASP A 116 -15.57 -13.67 21.76
CA ASP A 116 -17.01 -13.40 21.64
C ASP A 116 -17.55 -13.74 20.24
N ALA A 117 -16.74 -13.55 19.19
CA ALA A 117 -17.08 -13.93 17.83
C ALA A 117 -17.23 -15.45 17.65
N ASP A 118 -16.32 -16.29 18.17
CA ASP A 118 -16.51 -17.76 18.15
C ASP A 118 -17.75 -18.16 18.98
N LYS A 119 -17.95 -17.54 20.14
CA LYS A 119 -19.13 -17.77 20.97
C LYS A 119 -20.46 -17.42 20.28
N ILE A 120 -20.47 -16.43 19.37
CA ILE A 120 -21.65 -16.02 18.59
C ILE A 120 -21.80 -16.81 17.28
N LEU A 121 -20.70 -17.03 16.56
CA LEU A 121 -20.69 -17.62 15.22
C LEU A 121 -20.39 -19.11 15.19
N ASP A 122 -19.92 -19.72 16.28
CA ASP A 122 -19.53 -21.12 16.40
C ASP A 122 -18.55 -21.57 15.28
N PHE A 123 -17.32 -21.03 15.32
CA PHE A 123 -16.22 -21.33 14.37
C PHE A 123 -15.97 -22.84 14.28
N LYS A 124 -16.16 -23.53 15.41
CA LYS A 124 -16.16 -25.00 15.56
C LYS A 124 -17.08 -25.74 14.57
N THR A 125 -18.03 -25.06 13.92
CA THR A 125 -18.97 -25.60 12.91
C THR A 125 -18.97 -24.85 11.58
N ALA A 126 -17.95 -24.03 11.31
CA ALA A 126 -17.74 -23.43 9.99
C ALA A 126 -17.08 -24.43 9.03
N ASP A 127 -17.35 -24.29 7.73
CA ASP A 127 -16.54 -24.94 6.68
C ASP A 127 -15.25 -24.13 6.42
N ASP A 128 -15.34 -22.81 6.55
CA ASP A 128 -14.24 -21.87 6.41
C ASP A 128 -14.55 -20.55 7.15
N ILE A 129 -13.51 -19.79 7.52
CA ILE A 129 -13.58 -18.58 8.35
C ILE A 129 -12.75 -17.47 7.70
N LEU A 130 -13.33 -16.29 7.52
CA LEU A 130 -12.62 -15.07 7.08
C LEU A 130 -12.69 -14.02 8.19
N VAL A 131 -11.61 -13.27 8.39
CA VAL A 131 -11.60 -12.06 9.21
C VAL A 131 -11.13 -10.89 8.36
N ILE A 132 -11.82 -9.76 8.48
CA ILE A 132 -11.44 -8.49 7.85
C ILE A 132 -11.36 -7.44 8.95
N THR A 133 -10.28 -6.69 9.03
CA THR A 133 -10.05 -5.72 10.12
C THR A 133 -9.26 -4.50 9.66
N SER A 134 -9.50 -3.37 10.32
CA SER A 134 -8.65 -2.18 10.22
C SER A 134 -7.50 -2.17 11.24
N ALA A 135 -7.46 -3.12 12.19
CA ALA A 135 -6.36 -3.22 13.16
C ALA A 135 -4.99 -3.41 12.45
N GLY A 136 -3.95 -2.78 13.00
CA GLY A 136 -2.65 -2.63 12.35
C GLY A 136 -2.11 -1.21 12.56
N VAL A 137 -2.10 -0.39 11.51
CA VAL A 137 -1.64 1.02 11.58
C VAL A 137 -2.47 1.91 12.54
N PRO A 138 -3.81 1.81 12.64
CA PRO A 138 -4.60 2.69 13.52
C PRO A 138 -4.21 2.55 14.99
N LYS A 139 -4.08 3.68 15.70
CA LYS A 139 -3.40 3.72 16.99
C LYS A 139 -4.34 3.48 18.19
N TYR A 140 -4.15 2.36 18.90
CA TYR A 140 -4.81 2.06 20.17
C TYR A 140 -3.91 2.46 21.34
N ASN A 141 -4.42 3.25 22.29
CA ASN A 141 -3.66 3.77 23.44
C ASN A 141 -2.28 4.38 23.04
N SER A 142 -2.26 5.12 21.91
CA SER A 142 -1.08 5.77 21.32
C SER A 142 0.03 4.84 20.79
N ARG A 143 -0.26 3.55 20.57
CA ARG A 143 0.57 2.61 19.80
C ARG A 143 -0.22 2.04 18.64
N THR A 144 0.45 1.50 17.63
CA THR A 144 -0.19 0.69 16.58
C THR A 144 -0.92 -0.53 17.18
N SER A 145 -1.85 -1.12 16.43
CA SER A 145 -2.80 -2.15 16.88
C SER A 145 -2.59 -3.53 16.25
N GLU A 146 -1.41 -3.80 15.70
CA GLU A 146 -0.97 -5.08 15.12
C GLU A 146 -1.09 -6.26 16.11
N ASP A 147 -0.86 -6.00 17.40
CA ASP A 147 -1.05 -6.96 18.48
C ASP A 147 -2.50 -7.49 18.56
N ALA A 148 -3.50 -6.70 18.14
CA ALA A 148 -4.89 -7.17 18.08
C ALA A 148 -5.11 -8.19 16.95
N VAL A 149 -4.31 -8.10 15.88
CA VAL A 149 -4.31 -9.07 14.77
C VAL A 149 -3.48 -10.30 15.14
N GLU A 150 -2.39 -10.12 15.87
CA GLU A 150 -1.62 -11.23 16.45
C GLU A 150 -2.47 -12.11 17.38
N ALA A 151 -3.38 -11.52 18.15
CA ALA A 151 -4.35 -12.26 18.95
C ALA A 151 -5.32 -13.12 18.12
N ILE A 152 -5.71 -12.67 16.91
CA ILE A 152 -6.58 -13.44 16.00
C ILE A 152 -5.86 -14.69 15.48
N TYR A 153 -4.57 -14.59 15.14
CA TYR A 153 -3.76 -15.74 14.70
C TYR A 153 -3.48 -16.75 15.82
N ASN A 154 -3.40 -16.29 17.07
CA ASN A 154 -3.10 -17.14 18.23
C ASN A 154 -4.35 -17.73 18.91
N TYR A 155 -5.53 -17.18 18.68
CA TYR A 155 -6.77 -17.77 19.16
C TYR A 155 -6.94 -19.24 18.68
N GLN A 156 -7.45 -20.10 19.57
CA GLN A 156 -7.74 -21.51 19.29
C GLN A 156 -9.21 -21.85 19.62
N TYR A 157 -10.03 -22.07 18.59
CA TYR A 157 -11.47 -22.32 18.76
C TYR A 157 -11.81 -23.80 19.02
N LYS A 158 -11.10 -24.75 18.38
CA LYS A 158 -11.42 -26.19 18.49
C LYS A 158 -10.22 -27.08 18.20
N TYR A 159 -9.94 -28.02 19.10
CA TYR A 159 -8.86 -29.01 18.96
C TYR A 159 -7.49 -28.41 18.56
N GLY A 160 -7.19 -27.18 19.01
CA GLY A 160 -5.96 -26.45 18.66
C GLY A 160 -5.96 -25.76 17.29
N GLN A 161 -7.07 -25.78 16.54
CA GLN A 161 -7.21 -25.05 15.28
C GLN A 161 -7.28 -23.53 15.51
N SER A 162 -6.54 -22.79 14.69
CA SER A 162 -6.60 -21.32 14.56
C SER A 162 -7.09 -20.94 13.16
N ILE A 163 -7.37 -19.66 12.95
CA ILE A 163 -7.75 -19.11 11.64
C ILE A 163 -6.53 -19.18 10.69
N PRO A 164 -6.69 -19.57 9.40
CA PRO A 164 -5.58 -19.59 8.45
C PRO A 164 -4.95 -18.21 8.23
N TYR A 165 -3.63 -18.14 8.06
CA TYR A 165 -2.91 -16.87 7.96
C TYR A 165 -3.38 -15.99 6.78
N ASN A 166 -3.62 -16.57 5.61
CA ASN A 166 -4.19 -15.89 4.44
C ASN A 166 -5.65 -15.44 4.61
N ASN A 167 -6.38 -15.96 5.61
CA ASN A 167 -7.80 -15.66 5.85
C ASN A 167 -8.01 -14.48 6.83
N VAL A 168 -6.95 -13.75 7.19
CA VAL A 168 -7.04 -12.48 7.93
C VAL A 168 -6.60 -11.35 7.01
N LEU A 169 -7.55 -10.51 6.60
CA LEU A 169 -7.33 -9.38 5.71
C LEU A 169 -7.26 -8.08 6.52
N MET A 170 -6.08 -7.46 6.55
CA MET A 170 -5.86 -6.12 7.10
C MET A 170 -6.14 -5.08 6.02
N LEU A 171 -7.00 -4.11 6.30
CA LEU A 171 -7.30 -2.98 5.41
C LEU A 171 -6.18 -1.92 5.49
N ARG A 172 -5.88 -1.22 4.39
CA ARG A 172 -5.03 -0.01 4.42
C ARG A 172 -5.78 1.13 5.12
N GLN A 173 -5.25 1.60 6.25
CA GLN A 173 -5.90 2.58 7.12
C GLN A 173 -4.84 3.48 7.75
N THR A 174 -5.22 4.69 8.13
CA THR A 174 -4.33 5.70 8.73
C THR A 174 -4.13 5.46 10.23
N ALA A 175 -3.14 6.14 10.82
CA ALA A 175 -2.90 6.10 12.26
C ALA A 175 -4.08 6.64 13.12
N VAL A 176 -5.03 7.37 12.52
CA VAL A 176 -6.18 8.00 13.20
C VAL A 176 -7.54 7.36 12.87
N ASP A 177 -7.57 6.32 12.03
CA ASP A 177 -8.81 5.64 11.62
C ASP A 177 -9.38 4.75 12.76
N ASN A 178 -10.63 4.29 12.61
CA ASN A 178 -11.27 3.41 13.60
C ASN A 178 -10.75 1.97 13.53
N ILE A 179 -10.62 1.31 14.69
CA ILE A 179 -10.25 -0.11 14.81
C ILE A 179 -11.52 -0.97 14.84
N ASP A 180 -11.76 -1.70 13.75
CA ASP A 180 -12.96 -2.47 13.49
C ASP A 180 -12.59 -3.93 13.15
N PHE A 181 -13.50 -4.86 13.44
CA PHE A 181 -13.33 -6.29 13.18
C PHE A 181 -14.63 -6.89 12.63
N ALA A 182 -14.57 -7.48 11.44
CA ALA A 182 -15.62 -8.33 10.90
C ALA A 182 -15.14 -9.78 10.89
N PHE A 183 -15.79 -10.64 11.67
CA PHE A 183 -15.58 -12.09 11.64
C PHE A 183 -16.70 -12.73 10.81
N ILE A 184 -16.36 -13.57 9.85
CA ILE A 184 -17.31 -14.21 8.94
C ILE A 184 -17.09 -15.73 8.95
N VAL A 185 -18.17 -16.48 9.14
CA VAL A 185 -18.18 -17.95 8.95
C VAL A 185 -19.01 -18.35 7.74
N LYS A 186 -18.50 -19.33 7.00
CA LYS A 186 -19.15 -19.98 5.86
C LYS A 186 -19.71 -21.34 6.28
N ARG A 187 -20.95 -21.64 5.88
CA ARG A 187 -21.60 -22.96 6.02
C ARG A 187 -22.36 -23.32 4.76
N GLY A 188 -21.71 -24.06 3.85
CA GLY A 188 -22.18 -24.27 2.49
C GLY A 188 -22.40 -22.93 1.77
N ASN A 189 -23.66 -22.56 1.62
CA ASN A 189 -24.10 -21.30 1.00
C ASN A 189 -24.51 -20.22 2.03
N GLU A 190 -24.56 -20.53 3.32
CA GLU A 190 -24.84 -19.54 4.37
C GLU A 190 -23.55 -18.79 4.73
N LEU A 191 -23.63 -17.46 4.71
CA LEU A 191 -22.62 -16.55 5.25
C LEU A 191 -23.19 -15.87 6.48
N LYS A 192 -22.48 -15.96 7.62
CA LYS A 192 -22.84 -15.30 8.87
C LYS A 192 -21.68 -14.42 9.33
N ALA A 193 -21.99 -13.21 9.76
CA ALA A 193 -21.00 -12.27 10.27
C ALA A 193 -21.39 -11.70 11.64
N VAL A 194 -20.37 -11.39 12.43
CA VAL A 194 -20.43 -10.50 13.59
C VAL A 194 -19.40 -9.39 13.39
N ILE A 195 -19.79 -8.15 13.66
CA ILE A 195 -18.96 -6.97 13.41
C ILE A 195 -18.89 -6.11 14.67
N TYR A 196 -17.67 -5.69 14.99
CA TYR A 196 -17.31 -4.77 16.06
C TYR A 196 -16.68 -3.52 15.41
N GLU A 197 -17.09 -2.32 15.82
CA GLU A 197 -16.49 -1.06 15.34
C GLU A 197 -15.84 -0.28 16.51
N LYS A 198 -14.91 0.62 16.20
CA LYS A 198 -14.38 1.68 17.09
C LYS A 198 -13.79 1.15 18.41
N ALA A 199 -13.01 0.06 18.31
CA ALA A 199 -12.41 -0.70 19.40
C ALA A 199 -13.42 -1.23 20.46
N SER A 200 -14.69 -1.35 20.08
CA SER A 200 -15.75 -1.86 20.96
C SER A 200 -15.69 -3.38 21.11
N LYS A 201 -15.89 -3.87 22.35
CA LYS A 201 -16.14 -5.29 22.65
C LYS A 201 -17.63 -5.67 22.57
N THR A 202 -18.48 -4.75 22.13
CA THR A 202 -19.91 -4.98 21.86
C THR A 202 -20.14 -4.99 20.35
N PRO A 203 -20.74 -6.05 19.78
CA PRO A 203 -20.96 -6.12 18.34
C PRO A 203 -22.08 -5.16 17.91
N VAL A 204 -21.85 -4.43 16.82
CA VAL A 204 -22.82 -3.50 16.19
C VAL A 204 -23.73 -4.20 15.18
N TYR A 205 -23.26 -5.34 14.64
CA TYR A 205 -24.04 -6.20 13.74
C TYR A 205 -23.82 -7.68 14.06
N VAL A 206 -24.90 -8.47 14.03
CA VAL A 206 -24.89 -9.94 13.97
C VAL A 206 -25.93 -10.36 12.93
N GLY A 207 -25.51 -11.04 11.86
CA GLY A 207 -26.43 -11.37 10.77
C GLY A 207 -25.77 -12.10 9.61
N THR A 208 -26.23 -11.83 8.40
CA THR A 208 -25.65 -12.36 7.15
C THR A 208 -24.90 -11.27 6.40
N ILE A 209 -24.14 -11.61 5.36
CA ILE A 209 -23.29 -10.67 4.61
C ILE A 209 -23.12 -11.15 3.15
N SER A 210 -24.23 -11.39 2.44
CA SER A 210 -24.25 -12.04 1.11
C SER A 210 -24.91 -11.20 0.03
N GLU A 211 -24.42 -11.33 -1.22
CA GLU A 211 -25.07 -10.87 -2.46
C GLU A 211 -26.55 -11.31 -2.56
N ASN A 212 -26.93 -12.40 -1.88
CA ASN A 212 -28.27 -12.98 -1.86
C ASN A 212 -29.22 -12.38 -0.81
N MET A 213 -28.84 -11.29 -0.14
CA MET A 213 -29.73 -10.58 0.80
C MET A 213 -31.00 -10.03 0.12
N THR A 214 -32.09 -9.95 0.89
CA THR A 214 -33.18 -9.01 0.58
C THR A 214 -32.74 -7.57 0.84
N ARG A 215 -33.33 -6.59 0.16
CA ARG A 215 -33.06 -5.15 0.40
C ARG A 215 -33.24 -4.76 1.87
N VAL A 216 -34.18 -5.37 2.59
CA VAL A 216 -34.39 -5.11 4.03
C VAL A 216 -33.20 -5.59 4.85
N GLN A 217 -32.65 -6.78 4.58
CA GLN A 217 -31.44 -7.26 5.25
C GLN A 217 -30.22 -6.39 4.92
N TRP A 218 -30.07 -5.96 3.67
CA TRP A 218 -28.97 -5.09 3.21
C TRP A 218 -29.02 -3.72 3.87
N ASN A 219 -30.19 -3.09 3.87
CA ASN A 219 -30.39 -1.81 4.53
C ASN A 219 -30.21 -1.95 6.05
N ASN A 220 -30.64 -3.06 6.68
CA ASN A 220 -30.39 -3.29 8.11
C ASN A 220 -28.90 -3.47 8.40
N TYR A 221 -28.15 -4.15 7.52
CA TYR A 221 -26.69 -4.30 7.62
C TYR A 221 -25.99 -2.93 7.53
N PHE A 222 -26.25 -2.15 6.48
CA PHE A 222 -25.63 -0.83 6.31
C PHE A 222 -25.99 0.17 7.42
N ASN A 223 -27.24 0.21 7.86
CA ASN A 223 -27.66 1.12 8.95
C ASN A 223 -27.25 0.65 10.36
N SER A 224 -26.67 -0.54 10.50
CA SER A 224 -26.11 -1.04 11.77
C SER A 224 -24.67 -0.60 12.00
N LEU A 225 -24.01 -0.09 10.96
CA LEU A 225 -22.59 0.25 10.91
C LEU A 225 -22.44 1.78 10.78
N SER A 226 -21.32 2.32 11.23
CA SER A 226 -20.98 3.74 11.03
C SER A 226 -20.63 4.08 9.57
N GLY A 227 -20.44 3.05 8.74
CA GLY A 227 -20.41 3.12 7.27
C GLY A 227 -19.01 3.06 6.67
N GLU A 228 -18.00 3.52 7.41
CA GLU A 228 -16.59 3.64 6.98
C GLU A 228 -16.05 2.35 6.33
N ASN A 229 -16.29 1.19 6.97
CA ASN A 229 -15.83 -0.12 6.48
C ASN A 229 -16.97 -1.07 6.03
N ALA A 230 -18.23 -0.60 5.98
CA ALA A 230 -19.40 -1.45 5.70
C ALA A 230 -19.37 -2.08 4.30
N TRP A 231 -18.86 -1.35 3.31
CA TRP A 231 -18.69 -1.82 1.94
C TRP A 231 -17.46 -2.73 1.78
N ALA A 232 -16.35 -2.40 2.44
CA ALA A 232 -15.15 -3.22 2.52
C ALA A 232 -15.46 -4.65 2.98
N PHE A 233 -16.12 -4.79 4.14
CA PHE A 233 -16.49 -6.08 4.71
C PHE A 233 -17.41 -6.89 3.78
N ALA A 234 -18.38 -6.26 3.13
CA ALA A 234 -19.32 -6.95 2.25
C ALA A 234 -18.68 -7.42 0.93
N SER A 235 -17.91 -6.54 0.28
CA SER A 235 -17.29 -6.79 -1.02
C SER A 235 -16.21 -7.88 -0.95
N LEU A 236 -15.25 -7.76 -0.03
CA LEU A 236 -14.20 -8.77 0.20
C LEU A 236 -14.78 -10.14 0.58
N THR A 237 -15.81 -10.17 1.45
CA THR A 237 -16.47 -11.42 1.86
C THR A 237 -17.10 -12.15 0.67
N ASN A 238 -17.78 -11.43 -0.24
CA ASN A 238 -18.45 -12.09 -1.37
C ASN A 238 -17.46 -12.46 -2.49
N ALA A 239 -16.39 -11.68 -2.70
CA ALA A 239 -15.28 -12.04 -3.58
C ALA A 239 -14.54 -13.31 -3.10
N TRP A 240 -14.29 -13.44 -1.79
CA TRP A 240 -13.72 -14.64 -1.16
C TRP A 240 -14.62 -15.87 -1.41
N VAL A 241 -15.92 -15.75 -1.17
CA VAL A 241 -16.88 -16.86 -1.34
C VAL A 241 -17.09 -17.23 -2.82
N ALA A 242 -17.01 -16.26 -3.73
CA ALA A 242 -16.98 -16.47 -5.18
C ALA A 242 -15.67 -17.12 -5.67
N GLY A 243 -14.63 -17.15 -4.84
CA GLY A 243 -13.35 -17.76 -5.14
C GLY A 243 -12.45 -16.91 -6.02
N ALA A 244 -12.34 -15.61 -5.71
CA ALA A 244 -11.20 -14.78 -6.12
C ALA A 244 -9.87 -15.43 -5.68
N SER A 245 -8.76 -15.09 -6.35
CA SER A 245 -7.42 -15.47 -5.89
C SER A 245 -7.05 -14.69 -4.62
N ASN A 246 -6.15 -15.24 -3.81
CA ASN A 246 -5.77 -14.63 -2.54
C ASN A 246 -5.13 -13.25 -2.73
N ILE A 247 -4.41 -13.07 -3.84
CA ILE A 247 -3.75 -11.81 -4.17
C ILE A 247 -4.74 -10.70 -4.58
N ILE A 248 -5.86 -11.03 -5.23
CA ILE A 248 -6.96 -10.06 -5.46
C ILE A 248 -7.55 -9.62 -4.12
N LEU A 249 -7.71 -10.53 -3.15
CA LEU A 249 -8.21 -10.17 -1.82
C LEU A 249 -7.23 -9.29 -1.02
N GLN A 250 -5.92 -9.39 -1.27
CA GLN A 250 -4.90 -8.56 -0.62
C GLN A 250 -4.73 -7.19 -1.30
N GLU A 251 -4.79 -7.13 -2.63
CA GLU A 251 -4.84 -5.90 -3.40
C GLU A 251 -6.11 -5.10 -3.06
N ALA A 252 -7.27 -5.74 -3.12
CA ALA A 252 -8.54 -5.11 -2.73
C ALA A 252 -8.59 -4.73 -1.24
N ALA A 253 -7.86 -5.38 -0.33
CA ALA A 253 -7.72 -4.92 1.05
C ALA A 253 -6.76 -3.72 1.20
N PHE A 254 -5.75 -3.62 0.33
CA PHE A 254 -4.86 -2.46 0.23
C PHE A 254 -5.56 -1.22 -0.38
N HIS A 255 -6.43 -1.41 -1.38
CA HIS A 255 -7.33 -0.37 -1.87
C HIS A 255 -8.44 -0.05 -0.86
N GLY A 256 -8.97 -1.09 -0.21
CA GLY A 256 -9.94 -1.04 0.88
C GLY A 256 -11.24 -1.81 0.59
N HIS A 257 -11.58 -2.09 -0.67
CA HIS A 257 -12.75 -2.87 -1.06
C HIS A 257 -12.63 -3.51 -2.45
N VAL A 258 -13.56 -4.39 -2.84
CA VAL A 258 -13.64 -4.95 -4.21
C VAL A 258 -14.67 -4.18 -5.04
N CYS A 259 -14.21 -3.54 -6.12
CA CYS A 259 -15.00 -2.73 -7.04
C CYS A 259 -14.77 -3.16 -8.51
N GLU A 260 -15.36 -2.45 -9.46
CA GLU A 260 -15.07 -2.63 -10.88
C GLU A 260 -13.65 -2.19 -11.27
N GLY A 261 -13.08 -1.18 -10.60
CA GLY A 261 -11.73 -0.69 -10.84
C GLY A 261 -10.66 -1.72 -10.47
N THR A 262 -10.66 -2.24 -9.23
CA THR A 262 -9.64 -3.23 -8.80
C THR A 262 -9.70 -4.52 -9.63
N LEU A 263 -10.91 -5.01 -9.96
CA LEU A 263 -11.10 -6.15 -10.87
C LEU A 263 -10.73 -5.82 -12.33
N GLY A 264 -10.90 -4.57 -12.76
CA GLY A 264 -10.50 -4.04 -14.06
C GLY A 264 -8.99 -3.95 -14.21
N GLY A 265 -8.30 -3.31 -13.26
CA GLY A 265 -6.84 -3.19 -13.21
C GLY A 265 -6.15 -4.54 -13.12
N TYR A 266 -6.68 -5.49 -12.33
CA TYR A 266 -6.24 -6.89 -12.37
C TYR A 266 -6.36 -7.49 -13.78
N SER A 267 -7.49 -7.28 -14.45
CA SER A 267 -7.73 -7.79 -15.81
C SER A 267 -6.79 -7.16 -16.83
N ILE A 268 -6.49 -5.86 -16.70
CA ILE A 268 -5.49 -5.12 -17.48
C ILE A 268 -4.10 -5.71 -17.27
N VAL A 269 -3.64 -5.92 -16.03
CA VAL A 269 -2.32 -6.49 -15.75
C VAL A 269 -2.18 -7.90 -16.31
N GLN A 270 -3.20 -8.74 -16.18
CA GLN A 270 -3.17 -10.10 -16.75
C GLN A 270 -3.09 -10.06 -18.30
N ALA A 271 -3.79 -9.14 -18.96
CA ALA A 271 -3.67 -8.91 -20.39
C ALA A 271 -2.30 -8.33 -20.80
N LEU A 272 -1.76 -7.37 -20.05
CA LEU A 272 -0.44 -6.75 -20.26
C LEU A 272 0.66 -7.80 -20.18
N LEU A 273 0.67 -8.63 -19.13
CA LEU A 273 1.67 -9.69 -18.97
C LEU A 273 1.48 -10.77 -20.06
N LYS A 274 0.25 -11.13 -20.43
CA LYS A 274 -0.01 -12.13 -21.47
C LYS A 274 0.47 -11.70 -22.87
N TYR A 275 0.27 -10.45 -23.25
CA TYR A 275 0.58 -9.96 -24.61
C TYR A 275 1.87 -9.16 -24.73
N TYR A 276 2.36 -8.57 -23.63
CA TYR A 276 3.50 -7.65 -23.61
C TYR A 276 4.46 -7.89 -22.44
N SER A 277 4.54 -9.13 -21.94
CA SER A 277 5.48 -9.58 -20.89
C SER A 277 6.89 -8.95 -20.99
N PRO A 278 7.55 -8.70 -19.84
CA PRO A 278 8.97 -8.35 -19.78
C PRO A 278 9.83 -9.42 -20.45
N VAL A 279 10.85 -9.03 -21.22
CA VAL A 279 11.67 -9.93 -22.04
C VAL A 279 13.02 -10.21 -21.39
N GLY A 280 13.63 -9.18 -20.80
CA GLY A 280 14.82 -9.28 -19.96
C GLY A 280 14.49 -9.26 -18.46
N ALA A 281 15.42 -9.76 -17.63
CA ALA A 281 15.29 -9.67 -16.17
C ALA A 281 15.28 -8.22 -15.66
N SER A 282 15.89 -7.30 -16.43
CA SER A 282 15.96 -5.85 -16.19
C SER A 282 14.77 -5.06 -16.73
N ASP A 283 13.80 -5.72 -17.39
CA ASP A 283 12.67 -5.05 -18.00
C ASP A 283 11.61 -4.71 -16.95
N TYR A 284 11.04 -3.52 -17.08
CA TYR A 284 10.12 -2.89 -16.14
C TYR A 284 9.05 -2.08 -16.87
N TYR A 285 7.99 -1.71 -16.16
CA TYR A 285 6.91 -0.87 -16.68
C TYR A 285 6.87 0.45 -15.92
N ASP A 286 6.96 1.57 -16.63
CA ASP A 286 6.46 2.85 -16.10
C ASP A 286 4.99 2.99 -16.47
N ILE A 287 4.19 3.51 -15.54
CA ILE A 287 2.73 3.58 -15.63
C ILE A 287 2.30 5.04 -15.83
N LEU A 288 1.38 5.26 -16.76
CA LEU A 288 0.70 6.52 -17.03
C LEU A 288 -0.79 6.32 -16.71
N GLY A 289 -1.19 6.62 -15.49
CA GLY A 289 -2.58 6.49 -15.00
C GLY A 289 -3.35 7.81 -15.03
N VAL A 290 -4.64 7.74 -14.68
CA VAL A 290 -5.58 8.87 -14.64
C VAL A 290 -6.34 8.84 -13.31
N PRO A 291 -5.80 9.45 -12.23
CA PRO A 291 -6.26 9.23 -10.85
C PRO A 291 -7.76 9.47 -10.67
N GLY A 292 -8.42 8.51 -10.02
CA GLY A 292 -9.89 8.44 -9.90
C GLY A 292 -10.50 7.15 -10.46
N GLY A 293 -9.70 6.28 -11.07
CA GLY A 293 -10.07 4.89 -11.36
C GLY A 293 -9.33 3.92 -10.45
N SER A 294 -10.05 3.11 -9.68
CA SER A 294 -9.48 2.14 -8.73
C SER A 294 -8.61 1.03 -9.34
N ASP A 295 -8.54 0.96 -10.68
CA ASP A 295 -7.54 0.18 -11.43
C ASP A 295 -6.10 0.71 -11.25
N ASP A 296 -5.90 2.00 -10.98
CA ASP A 296 -4.58 2.56 -10.69
C ASP A 296 -3.93 1.90 -9.44
N ASP A 297 -4.72 1.66 -8.38
CA ASP A 297 -4.27 0.98 -7.17
C ASP A 297 -3.87 -0.48 -7.46
N ALA A 298 -4.66 -1.17 -8.28
CA ALA A 298 -4.37 -2.53 -8.71
C ALA A 298 -3.06 -2.60 -9.53
N VAL A 299 -2.83 -1.69 -10.48
CA VAL A 299 -1.60 -1.75 -11.29
C VAL A 299 -0.34 -1.42 -10.50
N ILE A 300 -0.37 -0.46 -9.56
CA ILE A 300 0.79 -0.19 -8.71
C ILE A 300 1.09 -1.37 -7.76
N TYR A 301 0.05 -2.09 -7.31
CA TYR A 301 0.17 -3.27 -6.44
C TYR A 301 0.68 -4.53 -7.18
N PHE A 302 0.20 -4.79 -8.40
CA PHE A 302 0.63 -5.96 -9.16
C PHE A 302 1.95 -5.76 -9.91
N LEU A 303 2.39 -4.52 -10.17
CA LEU A 303 3.62 -4.23 -10.92
C LEU A 303 4.75 -3.64 -10.07
N ASP A 304 4.56 -3.42 -8.76
CA ASP A 304 5.52 -2.74 -7.84
C ASP A 304 5.97 -1.36 -8.35
N ALA A 305 5.12 -0.71 -9.15
CA ALA A 305 5.44 0.47 -9.95
C ALA A 305 4.82 1.71 -9.33
N THR A 306 5.26 2.07 -8.13
CA THR A 306 4.60 3.08 -7.28
C THR A 306 5.12 4.51 -7.51
N PRO A 307 4.37 5.55 -7.09
CA PRO A 307 4.81 6.95 -7.14
C PRO A 307 6.19 7.22 -6.55
N GLY A 308 6.51 6.68 -5.37
CA GLY A 308 7.80 6.91 -4.71
C GLY A 308 8.99 6.24 -5.40
N LYS A 309 8.75 5.33 -6.35
CA LYS A 309 9.81 4.62 -7.10
C LYS A 309 10.21 5.33 -8.40
N ILE A 310 9.53 6.41 -8.79
CA ILE A 310 9.87 7.17 -10.01
C ILE A 310 11.01 8.19 -9.77
N GLY A 311 12.18 7.67 -9.44
CA GLY A 311 13.34 8.46 -9.00
C GLY A 311 13.87 9.53 -9.97
N ASP A 312 14.84 10.30 -9.47
CA ASP A 312 15.58 11.30 -10.26
C ASP A 312 16.46 10.61 -11.32
N VAL A 313 16.26 10.96 -12.60
CA VAL A 313 16.72 10.11 -13.69
C VAL A 313 18.21 10.28 -13.95
N GLY A 314 18.98 9.29 -13.49
CA GLY A 314 20.41 9.14 -13.79
C GLY A 314 20.69 8.62 -15.21
N ILE A 315 21.97 8.49 -15.54
CA ILE A 315 22.42 8.05 -16.88
C ILE A 315 21.94 6.61 -17.16
N ASN A 316 22.04 5.75 -16.15
CA ASN A 316 21.53 4.38 -16.14
C ASN A 316 20.03 4.40 -15.81
N MET A 317 19.18 4.25 -16.82
CA MET A 317 17.73 4.22 -16.65
C MET A 317 17.32 2.93 -15.92
N ARG A 318 16.65 3.09 -14.78
CA ARG A 318 15.77 2.07 -14.20
C ARG A 318 14.69 2.82 -13.42
N LEU A 319 13.55 3.00 -14.06
CA LEU A 319 12.32 3.43 -13.43
C LEU A 319 11.34 2.24 -13.51
N ASN A 320 10.53 2.13 -12.48
CA ASN A 320 9.37 1.26 -12.39
C ASN A 320 8.41 2.04 -11.50
N GLY A 321 7.76 3.03 -12.09
CA GLY A 321 7.05 4.06 -11.34
C GLY A 321 5.77 4.50 -12.00
N TYR A 322 4.86 4.99 -11.18
CA TYR A 322 3.59 5.58 -11.59
C TYR A 322 3.74 7.07 -11.84
N ILE A 323 3.00 7.60 -12.81
CA ILE A 323 2.61 9.01 -12.94
C ILE A 323 1.12 9.04 -13.27
N GLY A 324 0.40 9.97 -12.64
CA GLY A 324 -0.98 10.22 -12.98
C GLY A 324 -1.46 11.56 -12.46
N PHE A 325 -2.25 12.21 -13.29
CA PHE A 325 -3.01 13.43 -13.03
C PHE A 325 -4.14 13.49 -14.04
N ASN A 326 -5.06 14.45 -13.91
CA ASN A 326 -6.18 14.55 -14.82
C ASN A 326 -5.72 15.01 -16.22
N THR A 327 -5.69 14.08 -17.17
CA THR A 327 -5.44 14.31 -18.60
C THR A 327 -6.68 14.06 -19.48
N THR A 328 -7.87 13.94 -18.88
CA THR A 328 -9.11 13.57 -19.59
C THR A 328 -9.49 14.54 -20.72
N SER A 329 -9.03 15.79 -20.65
CA SER A 329 -9.10 16.79 -21.72
C SER A 329 -8.42 16.37 -23.04
N THR A 330 -7.53 15.37 -23.02
CA THR A 330 -6.89 14.77 -24.21
C THR A 330 -7.66 13.59 -24.80
N GLY A 331 -8.84 13.26 -24.26
CA GLY A 331 -9.70 12.17 -24.76
C GLY A 331 -9.49 10.82 -24.09
N VAL A 332 -8.86 10.77 -22.91
CA VAL A 332 -8.76 9.57 -22.06
C VAL A 332 -9.78 9.62 -20.91
N SER A 333 -10.03 8.47 -20.27
CA SER A 333 -10.94 8.34 -19.14
C SER A 333 -10.27 7.67 -17.93
N GLU A 334 -10.90 7.78 -16.75
CA GLU A 334 -10.41 7.23 -15.46
C GLU A 334 -10.04 5.74 -15.49
N ASN A 335 -10.63 4.97 -16.41
CA ASN A 335 -10.41 3.54 -16.60
C ASN A 335 -9.38 3.19 -17.70
N MET A 336 -8.57 4.16 -18.14
CA MET A 336 -7.50 3.98 -19.13
C MET A 336 -6.12 4.10 -18.50
N ILE A 337 -5.27 3.09 -18.72
CA ILE A 337 -3.89 3.07 -18.22
C ILE A 337 -2.91 2.84 -19.37
N GLY A 338 -1.88 3.69 -19.43
CA GLY A 338 -0.72 3.53 -20.30
C GLY A 338 0.43 2.81 -19.61
N PHE A 339 1.11 1.93 -20.33
CA PHE A 339 2.28 1.18 -19.86
C PHE A 339 3.45 1.39 -20.82
N ILE A 340 4.57 1.90 -20.33
CA ILE A 340 5.83 1.96 -21.07
C ILE A 340 6.74 0.84 -20.59
N ARG A 341 6.89 -0.21 -21.40
CA ARG A 341 7.93 -1.22 -21.20
C ARG A 341 9.22 -0.72 -21.84
N TRP A 342 10.18 -0.27 -21.04
CA TRP A 342 11.43 0.31 -21.55
C TRP A 342 12.49 -0.77 -21.85
N GLY A 343 12.91 -0.86 -23.12
CA GLY A 343 13.98 -1.76 -23.58
C GLY A 343 15.36 -1.08 -23.66
N ALA A 344 16.38 -1.83 -24.08
CA ALA A 344 17.78 -1.35 -24.07
C ALA A 344 18.07 -0.11 -24.96
N SER A 345 17.18 0.23 -25.90
CA SER A 345 17.36 1.35 -26.85
C SER A 345 16.10 2.16 -27.16
N SER A 346 14.91 1.62 -26.88
CA SER A 346 13.60 2.22 -27.16
C SER A 346 12.53 1.55 -26.29
N GLY A 347 11.38 2.21 -26.13
CA GLY A 347 10.23 1.68 -25.39
C GLY A 347 9.13 1.11 -26.29
N THR A 348 8.37 0.16 -25.73
CA THR A 348 7.02 -0.21 -26.18
C THR A 348 6.01 0.54 -25.30
N LEU A 349 5.06 1.27 -25.88
CA LEU A 349 3.96 1.96 -25.19
C LEU A 349 2.62 1.30 -25.56
N ILE A 350 1.91 0.79 -24.55
CA ILE A 350 0.59 0.15 -24.69
C ILE A 350 -0.42 0.97 -23.89
N ILE A 351 -1.63 1.21 -24.42
CA ILE A 351 -2.75 1.83 -23.69
C ILE A 351 -3.91 0.84 -23.66
N MET A 352 -4.45 0.62 -22.46
CA MET A 352 -5.45 -0.41 -22.16
C MET A 352 -6.57 0.17 -21.31
N GLU A 353 -7.76 -0.40 -21.43
CA GLU A 353 -8.90 -0.11 -20.56
C GLU A 353 -9.56 -1.41 -20.07
N TYR A 354 -10.37 -1.33 -19.03
CA TYR A 354 -11.49 -2.25 -18.87
C TYR A 354 -12.76 -1.56 -19.38
N ASN A 355 -13.43 -2.15 -20.38
CA ASN A 355 -14.59 -1.49 -20.98
C ASN A 355 -15.85 -1.68 -20.11
N LYS A 356 -15.97 -0.81 -19.10
CA LYS A 356 -17.06 -0.73 -18.13
C LYS A 356 -18.45 -0.84 -18.74
N SER A 357 -18.71 -0.16 -19.86
CA SER A 357 -20.01 -0.20 -20.56
C SER A 357 -20.32 -1.58 -21.16
N LYS A 358 -19.35 -2.22 -21.82
CA LYS A 358 -19.44 -3.57 -22.38
C LYS A 358 -19.61 -4.63 -21.30
N ILE A 359 -18.93 -4.48 -20.15
CA ILE A 359 -19.00 -5.42 -19.02
C ILE A 359 -20.33 -5.26 -18.26
N THR A 360 -20.78 -4.02 -18.01
CA THR A 360 -22.11 -3.70 -17.47
C THR A 360 -23.22 -4.30 -18.35
N ALA A 361 -23.20 -4.04 -19.66
CA ALA A 361 -24.20 -4.54 -20.58
C ALA A 361 -24.21 -6.08 -20.70
N LEU A 362 -23.07 -6.74 -20.48
CA LEU A 362 -23.01 -8.21 -20.40
C LEU A 362 -23.67 -8.73 -19.12
N PHE A 363 -23.37 -8.14 -17.96
CA PHE A 363 -24.01 -8.49 -16.69
C PHE A 363 -25.53 -8.24 -16.70
N GLU A 364 -25.98 -7.08 -17.21
CA GLU A 364 -27.40 -6.75 -17.36
C GLU A 364 -28.13 -7.76 -18.26
N LYS A 365 -27.49 -8.17 -19.36
CA LYS A 365 -28.02 -9.18 -20.29
C LYS A 365 -28.08 -10.59 -19.71
N GLU A 366 -27.10 -10.98 -18.89
CA GLU A 366 -27.06 -12.31 -18.27
C GLU A 366 -27.97 -12.45 -17.04
N THR A 367 -28.17 -11.37 -16.29
CA THR A 367 -28.84 -11.40 -14.98
C THR A 367 -30.19 -10.67 -14.92
N GLY A 368 -30.44 -9.72 -15.83
CA GLY A 368 -31.57 -8.79 -15.75
C GLY A 368 -31.43 -7.73 -14.66
N ILE A 369 -30.24 -7.55 -14.08
CA ILE A 369 -29.97 -6.63 -12.97
C ILE A 369 -29.13 -5.45 -13.47
N ASN A 370 -29.65 -4.22 -13.34
CA ASN A 370 -28.86 -3.00 -13.52
C ASN A 370 -28.01 -2.75 -12.25
N PRO A 371 -26.66 -2.74 -12.33
CA PRO A 371 -25.79 -2.58 -11.16
C PRO A 371 -25.94 -1.20 -10.49
N LYS A 372 -26.27 -0.16 -11.26
CA LYS A 372 -26.50 1.22 -10.78
C LYS A 372 -27.79 1.38 -9.96
N SER A 373 -28.55 0.30 -9.73
CA SER A 373 -29.74 0.28 -8.86
C SER A 373 -29.42 0.42 -7.36
N GLY A 374 -28.15 0.34 -6.98
CA GLY A 374 -27.65 0.52 -5.60
C GLY A 374 -26.66 -0.58 -5.20
N SER A 375 -25.98 -0.38 -4.07
CA SER A 375 -24.81 -1.19 -3.67
C SER A 375 -25.05 -2.70 -3.50
N LEU A 376 -26.29 -3.17 -3.35
CA LEU A 376 -26.61 -4.61 -3.34
C LEU A 376 -26.56 -5.23 -4.75
N GLU A 377 -26.83 -4.45 -5.79
CA GLU A 377 -26.77 -4.86 -7.19
C GLU A 377 -25.35 -4.73 -7.73
N GLU A 378 -24.64 -3.68 -7.31
CA GLU A 378 -23.19 -3.54 -7.44
C GLU A 378 -22.45 -4.73 -6.80
N LEU A 379 -22.84 -5.16 -5.60
CA LEU A 379 -22.23 -6.33 -4.95
C LEU A 379 -22.39 -7.60 -5.81
N LYS A 380 -23.57 -7.80 -6.40
CA LYS A 380 -23.83 -8.93 -7.32
C LYS A 380 -23.02 -8.81 -8.61
N TYR A 381 -22.81 -7.60 -9.12
CA TYR A 381 -21.98 -7.32 -10.29
C TYR A 381 -20.51 -7.65 -10.03
N ASN A 382 -19.92 -7.11 -8.95
CA ASN A 382 -18.53 -7.40 -8.57
C ASN A 382 -18.34 -8.90 -8.29
N THR A 383 -19.33 -9.53 -7.65
CA THR A 383 -19.31 -10.98 -7.36
C THR A 383 -19.52 -11.84 -8.63
N TRP A 384 -20.26 -11.38 -9.64
CA TRP A 384 -20.35 -12.00 -10.98
C TRP A 384 -19.04 -11.82 -11.76
N TRP A 385 -18.40 -10.65 -11.66
CA TRP A 385 -17.15 -10.35 -12.35
C TRP A 385 -16.04 -11.27 -11.85
N VAL A 386 -15.87 -11.41 -10.53
CA VAL A 386 -14.94 -12.37 -9.90
C VAL A 386 -15.11 -13.80 -10.46
N LYS A 387 -16.36 -14.27 -10.59
CA LYS A 387 -16.68 -15.61 -11.14
C LYS A 387 -16.24 -15.75 -12.61
N ASN A 388 -16.18 -14.67 -13.37
CA ASN A 388 -15.79 -14.64 -14.79
C ASN A 388 -14.27 -14.52 -15.00
N ILE A 389 -13.59 -13.59 -14.32
CA ILE A 389 -12.14 -13.37 -14.50
C ILE A 389 -11.29 -14.57 -14.08
N LYS A 390 -11.82 -15.46 -13.21
CA LYS A 390 -11.13 -16.63 -12.66
C LYS A 390 -10.41 -17.51 -13.70
N ASN A 391 -10.91 -17.60 -14.93
CA ASN A 391 -10.38 -18.50 -15.95
C ASN A 391 -9.77 -17.79 -17.18
N ASN A 392 -10.13 -16.53 -17.44
CA ASN A 392 -9.69 -15.75 -18.61
C ASN A 392 -9.71 -14.25 -18.28
N PRO A 393 -8.91 -13.79 -17.31
CA PRO A 393 -8.98 -12.40 -16.82
C PRO A 393 -8.70 -11.38 -17.93
N GLU A 394 -7.88 -11.74 -18.92
CA GLU A 394 -7.51 -10.85 -20.02
C GLU A 394 -8.70 -10.41 -20.89
N LYS A 395 -9.84 -11.10 -20.81
CA LYS A 395 -11.02 -10.83 -21.66
C LYS A 395 -11.88 -9.67 -21.16
N MET A 396 -11.64 -9.21 -19.93
CA MET A 396 -12.28 -8.02 -19.37
C MET A 396 -11.44 -6.74 -19.56
N ALA A 397 -10.27 -6.85 -20.20
CA ALA A 397 -9.49 -5.71 -20.66
C ALA A 397 -9.48 -5.62 -22.19
N ASP A 398 -9.59 -4.41 -22.73
CA ASP A 398 -9.42 -4.11 -24.14
C ASP A 398 -8.10 -3.33 -24.33
N ILE A 399 -7.32 -3.71 -25.34
CA ILE A 399 -6.08 -2.98 -25.69
C ILE A 399 -6.42 -1.99 -26.80
N ILE A 400 -6.32 -0.70 -26.49
CA ILE A 400 -6.78 0.39 -27.35
C ILE A 400 -5.66 0.86 -28.28
N TYR A 401 -4.46 1.08 -27.75
CA TYR A 401 -3.29 1.52 -28.53
C TYR A 401 -2.04 0.70 -28.23
N GLU A 402 -1.20 0.52 -29.24
CA GLU A 402 -0.08 -0.44 -29.25
C GLU A 402 1.06 0.13 -30.09
N PHE A 403 2.10 0.69 -29.47
CA PHE A 403 3.18 1.44 -30.15
C PHE A 403 4.57 0.93 -29.77
N ASP A 404 5.45 0.77 -30.77
CA ASP A 404 6.86 0.43 -30.58
C ASP A 404 7.77 1.60 -31.02
N ASN A 405 9.07 1.51 -30.68
CA ASN A 405 10.09 2.51 -31.02
C ASN A 405 9.90 3.90 -30.38
N LEU A 406 9.29 3.97 -29.18
CA LEU A 406 9.30 5.19 -28.37
C LEU A 406 10.76 5.60 -28.07
N THR A 407 11.16 6.81 -28.47
CA THR A 407 12.52 7.32 -28.25
C THR A 407 12.70 7.87 -26.83
N ARG A 408 13.96 7.94 -26.34
CA ARG A 408 14.26 8.43 -24.98
C ARG A 408 13.82 9.87 -24.74
N ALA A 409 13.68 10.70 -25.79
CA ALA A 409 13.14 12.06 -25.68
C ALA A 409 11.61 12.07 -25.52
N GLN A 410 10.89 11.28 -26.33
CA GLN A 410 9.43 11.14 -26.21
C GLN A 410 9.02 10.50 -24.88
N TYR A 411 9.83 9.55 -24.38
CA TYR A 411 9.69 8.98 -23.05
C TYR A 411 9.76 10.04 -21.94
N PHE A 412 10.73 10.96 -21.98
CA PHE A 412 10.82 12.04 -20.99
C PHE A 412 9.77 13.13 -21.17
N GLU A 413 9.22 13.36 -22.37
CA GLU A 413 8.00 14.18 -22.51
C GLU A 413 6.80 13.55 -21.81
N LEU A 414 6.68 12.21 -21.78
CA LEU A 414 5.60 11.52 -21.05
C LEU A 414 5.85 11.51 -19.54
N ILE A 415 7.05 11.10 -19.10
CA ILE A 415 7.34 10.82 -17.68
C ILE A 415 8.10 11.92 -16.91
N GLY A 416 8.55 12.97 -17.59
CA GLY A 416 9.43 14.00 -17.03
C GLY A 416 10.85 13.49 -16.72
N ASP A 417 11.81 14.41 -16.59
CA ASP A 417 13.22 14.09 -16.26
C ASP A 417 13.64 14.53 -14.84
N GLY A 418 12.76 15.25 -14.13
CA GLY A 418 12.97 15.85 -12.81
C GLY A 418 13.86 17.11 -12.79
N LYS A 419 14.28 17.62 -13.95
CA LYS A 419 15.34 18.64 -14.07
C LYS A 419 15.01 19.78 -15.02
N THR A 420 14.38 19.48 -16.17
CA THR A 420 14.07 20.43 -17.25
C THR A 420 12.82 20.10 -18.05
N VAL A 421 12.25 18.88 -17.90
CA VAL A 421 11.07 18.41 -18.60
C VAL A 421 10.03 17.95 -17.58
N GLU A 422 8.90 18.66 -17.55
CA GLU A 422 7.67 18.24 -16.87
C GLU A 422 7.04 17.04 -17.58
N ALA A 423 6.42 16.14 -16.80
CA ALA A 423 5.67 15.01 -17.31
C ALA A 423 4.37 15.46 -18.01
N ARG A 424 4.00 14.79 -19.11
CA ARG A 424 2.67 14.88 -19.74
C ARG A 424 1.66 13.87 -19.20
N GLY A 425 2.11 12.81 -18.52
CA GLY A 425 1.22 11.72 -18.10
C GLY A 425 0.62 11.01 -19.32
N LEU A 426 -0.63 10.57 -19.21
CA LEU A 426 -1.38 9.92 -20.30
C LEU A 426 -2.01 10.99 -21.24
N ASP A 427 -1.16 11.74 -21.95
CA ASP A 427 -1.54 12.75 -22.95
C ASP A 427 -1.74 12.07 -24.32
N LEU A 428 -3.00 11.73 -24.64
CA LEU A 428 -3.32 10.96 -25.83
C LEU A 428 -3.13 11.76 -27.13
N ASP A 429 -3.42 13.06 -27.13
CA ASP A 429 -3.15 13.95 -28.28
C ASP A 429 -1.67 13.94 -28.66
N TYR A 430 -0.78 14.09 -27.68
CA TYR A 430 0.66 13.99 -27.91
C TYR A 430 1.07 12.59 -28.39
N ILE A 431 0.58 11.53 -27.76
CA ILE A 431 0.92 10.14 -28.10
C ILE A 431 0.51 9.81 -29.55
N LEU A 432 -0.69 10.20 -29.98
CA LEU A 432 -1.17 9.99 -31.34
C LEU A 432 -0.40 10.84 -32.36
N TYR A 433 -0.05 12.08 -32.01
CA TYR A 433 0.81 12.95 -32.82
C TYR A 433 2.20 12.34 -33.10
N LEU A 434 2.73 11.47 -32.23
CA LEU A 434 4.01 10.80 -32.46
C LEU A 434 4.01 9.84 -33.66
N ASN A 435 2.84 9.37 -34.10
CA ASN A 435 2.67 8.45 -35.25
C ASN A 435 3.63 7.24 -35.20
N LEU A 436 3.75 6.62 -34.02
CA LEU A 436 4.65 5.50 -33.78
C LEU A 436 4.19 4.22 -34.52
N PRO A 437 5.13 3.35 -34.97
CA PRO A 437 4.77 2.08 -35.58
C PRO A 437 4.07 1.16 -34.57
N LYS A 438 3.12 0.34 -35.06
CA LYS A 438 2.33 -0.55 -34.20
C LYS A 438 3.20 -1.62 -33.52
N ALA A 439 2.99 -1.80 -32.21
CA ALA A 439 3.71 -2.79 -31.42
C ALA A 439 3.30 -4.24 -31.74
N THR A 440 4.26 -5.17 -31.64
CA THR A 440 4.00 -6.60 -31.85
C THR A 440 3.64 -7.29 -30.53
N ARG A 441 2.44 -7.87 -30.43
CA ARG A 441 2.07 -8.76 -29.31
C ARG A 441 2.95 -10.01 -29.29
N ASN A 442 3.32 -10.46 -28.11
CA ASN A 442 3.87 -11.78 -27.89
C ASN A 442 2.90 -12.86 -28.40
N SER A 443 3.44 -13.92 -29.00
CA SER A 443 2.67 -15.16 -29.16
C SER A 443 2.30 -15.67 -27.77
N ALA A 444 1.03 -16.03 -27.54
CA ALA A 444 0.54 -16.42 -26.22
C ALA A 444 1.30 -17.65 -25.69
N SER A 445 2.26 -17.41 -24.79
CA SER A 445 3.01 -18.45 -24.10
C SER A 445 2.10 -19.13 -23.10
N GLY A 446 1.90 -20.44 -23.27
CA GLY A 446 1.17 -21.26 -22.30
C GLY A 446 1.91 -21.28 -20.97
N LEU A 447 1.44 -20.50 -20.00
CA LEU A 447 1.79 -20.64 -18.58
C LEU A 447 1.03 -21.85 -18.00
N ASP A 448 1.24 -23.02 -18.63
CA ASP A 448 0.47 -24.26 -18.42
C ASP A 448 0.74 -24.93 -17.05
N ILE A 449 1.64 -24.35 -16.24
CA ILE A 449 1.90 -24.78 -14.87
C ILE A 449 0.92 -24.06 -13.94
N SER A 450 -0.20 -24.71 -13.63
CA SER A 450 -1.06 -24.38 -12.50
C SER A 450 -0.72 -25.31 -11.33
N LEU A 451 -0.33 -24.73 -10.20
CA LEU A 451 -0.09 -25.44 -8.94
C LEU A 451 -1.32 -25.30 -8.05
N SER A 452 -1.68 -26.38 -7.34
CA SER A 452 -2.74 -26.30 -6.33
C SER A 452 -2.30 -25.55 -5.09
N ASP A 453 -3.25 -24.94 -4.39
CA ASP A 453 -3.16 -24.29 -3.09
C ASP A 453 -2.20 -25.00 -2.11
N LYS A 454 -2.36 -26.33 -2.00
CA LYS A 454 -1.55 -27.18 -1.12
C LYS A 454 -0.10 -27.32 -1.59
N GLN A 455 0.18 -27.27 -2.89
CA GLN A 455 1.56 -27.23 -3.40
C GLN A 455 2.22 -25.88 -3.11
N ILE A 456 1.47 -24.78 -3.25
CA ILE A 456 1.96 -23.44 -2.89
C ILE A 456 2.26 -23.34 -1.38
N GLU A 457 1.38 -23.88 -0.52
CA GLU A 457 1.65 -24.04 0.92
C GLU A 457 2.92 -24.88 1.18
N GLN A 458 3.06 -26.03 0.50
CA GLN A 458 4.19 -26.93 0.68
C GLN A 458 5.53 -26.30 0.26
N ILE A 459 5.57 -25.44 -0.76
CA ILE A 459 6.78 -24.69 -1.14
C ILE A 459 7.27 -23.82 0.04
N GLY A 460 6.37 -23.16 0.76
CA GLY A 460 6.71 -22.40 1.97
C GLY A 460 7.26 -23.29 3.09
N VAL A 461 6.62 -24.44 3.32
CA VAL A 461 7.08 -25.45 4.31
C VAL A 461 8.47 -25.98 3.95
N ASP A 462 8.72 -26.34 2.69
CA ASP A 462 9.96 -26.97 2.24
C ASP A 462 11.12 -25.97 2.24
N ALA A 463 10.90 -24.73 1.79
CA ALA A 463 11.89 -23.65 1.89
C ALA A 463 12.27 -23.36 3.35
N THR A 464 11.29 -23.38 4.27
CA THR A 464 11.52 -23.15 5.69
C THR A 464 12.34 -24.27 6.32
N ASN A 465 11.97 -25.53 6.09
CA ASN A 465 12.70 -26.69 6.60
C ASN A 465 14.13 -26.77 6.05
N LEU A 466 14.35 -26.34 4.80
CA LEU A 466 15.67 -26.23 4.19
C LEU A 466 16.52 -25.16 4.89
N ALA A 467 15.96 -23.98 5.19
CA ALA A 467 16.66 -22.93 5.93
C ALA A 467 17.03 -23.36 7.36
N ILE A 468 16.08 -23.96 8.10
CA ILE A 468 16.32 -24.54 9.43
C ILE A 468 17.49 -25.54 9.38
N SER A 469 17.48 -26.43 8.38
CA SER A 469 18.54 -27.42 8.16
C SER A 469 19.90 -26.78 7.85
N ILE A 470 19.93 -25.66 7.12
CA ILE A 470 21.17 -24.93 6.81
C ILE A 470 21.74 -24.25 8.05
N PHE A 471 20.92 -23.53 8.82
CA PHE A 471 21.34 -22.92 10.09
C PHE A 471 21.89 -23.96 11.06
N LYS A 472 21.19 -25.10 11.23
CA LYS A 472 21.63 -26.15 12.14
C LYS A 472 22.96 -26.79 11.69
N ASN A 473 23.11 -27.09 10.40
CA ASN A 473 24.32 -27.76 9.89
C ASN A 473 25.54 -26.84 9.73
N GLN A 474 25.35 -25.53 9.48
CA GLN A 474 26.46 -24.61 9.20
C GLN A 474 26.78 -23.62 10.33
N LYS A 475 25.83 -23.36 11.25
CA LYS A 475 26.02 -22.51 12.44
C LYS A 475 25.75 -23.22 13.77
N GLY A 476 25.18 -24.43 13.76
CA GLY A 476 24.82 -25.18 14.97
C GLY A 476 23.50 -24.76 15.62
N ILE A 477 22.87 -23.69 15.12
CA ILE A 477 21.71 -23.01 15.70
C ILE A 477 20.43 -23.82 15.47
N ASP A 478 19.69 -24.11 16.55
CA ASP A 478 18.34 -24.67 16.48
C ASP A 478 17.31 -23.54 16.29
N ILE A 479 16.91 -23.33 15.04
CA ILE A 479 15.76 -22.48 14.74
C ILE A 479 14.48 -23.13 15.28
N THR A 480 13.67 -22.36 16.01
CA THR A 480 12.42 -22.84 16.62
C THR A 480 11.24 -21.92 16.29
N LYS A 481 10.02 -22.40 16.54
CA LYS A 481 8.78 -21.62 16.37
C LYS A 481 8.77 -20.40 17.31
N ASP A 482 8.18 -19.30 16.85
CA ASP A 482 8.02 -18.01 17.56
C ASP A 482 9.34 -17.37 18.03
N MET A 483 10.46 -17.73 17.39
CA MET A 483 11.79 -17.18 17.67
C MET A 483 11.86 -15.71 17.24
N VAL A 484 12.00 -14.79 18.19
CA VAL A 484 11.83 -13.34 17.95
C VAL A 484 12.97 -12.71 17.14
N ASP A 485 14.11 -13.39 17.06
CA ASP A 485 15.32 -12.97 16.34
C ASP A 485 15.46 -13.57 14.93
N LEU A 486 14.45 -14.28 14.44
CA LEU A 486 14.36 -14.72 13.06
C LEU A 486 13.26 -13.96 12.31
N SER A 487 13.58 -13.44 11.12
CA SER A 487 12.59 -12.90 10.19
C SER A 487 12.70 -13.54 8.80
N VAL A 488 11.57 -13.70 8.12
CA VAL A 488 11.48 -14.27 6.77
C VAL A 488 11.01 -13.20 5.79
N LEU A 489 11.96 -12.59 5.10
CA LEU A 489 11.70 -11.62 4.04
C LEU A 489 11.37 -12.39 2.75
N THR A 490 10.31 -12.03 2.02
CA THR A 490 9.87 -12.85 0.86
C THR A 490 9.06 -12.08 -0.18
N SER A 491 9.13 -12.49 -1.45
CA SER A 491 8.21 -12.04 -2.51
C SER A 491 6.88 -12.82 -2.53
N ALA A 492 6.72 -13.83 -1.68
CA ALA A 492 5.51 -14.65 -1.58
C ALA A 492 4.26 -13.78 -1.38
N GLY A 493 3.23 -14.06 -2.17
CA GLY A 493 1.95 -13.35 -2.16
C GLY A 493 1.94 -12.01 -2.89
N TYR A 494 3.02 -11.62 -3.57
CA TYR A 494 2.96 -10.63 -4.66
C TYR A 494 3.20 -11.28 -6.03
N VAL A 495 4.06 -12.31 -6.10
CA VAL A 495 4.45 -12.97 -7.35
C VAL A 495 3.57 -14.17 -7.73
N TYR A 496 3.60 -14.54 -9.01
CA TYR A 496 2.95 -15.73 -9.56
C TYR A 496 3.94 -16.87 -9.85
N LEU A 497 3.47 -18.11 -9.71
CA LEU A 497 4.10 -19.31 -10.27
C LEU A 497 3.19 -19.89 -11.36
N GLY A 498 3.54 -19.61 -12.62
CA GLY A 498 2.66 -19.91 -13.76
C GLY A 498 1.36 -19.13 -13.65
N SER A 499 0.22 -19.82 -13.55
CA SER A 499 -1.09 -19.18 -13.31
C SER A 499 -1.50 -19.09 -11.83
N SER A 500 -0.59 -19.40 -10.90
CA SER A 500 -0.91 -19.61 -9.47
C SER A 500 -0.39 -18.46 -8.62
N ASP A 501 -1.23 -17.87 -7.76
CA ASP A 501 -0.75 -16.90 -6.76
C ASP A 501 0.11 -17.58 -5.69
N THR A 502 1.02 -16.83 -5.06
CA THR A 502 1.96 -17.39 -4.06
C THR A 502 1.62 -17.05 -2.60
N VAL A 503 0.42 -16.53 -2.31
CA VAL A 503 0.05 -16.11 -0.94
C VAL A 503 0.12 -17.28 0.04
N LEU A 504 -0.33 -18.47 -0.36
CA LEU A 504 -0.38 -19.63 0.52
C LEU A 504 1.01 -20.16 0.94
N ALA A 505 2.10 -19.73 0.30
CA ALA A 505 3.45 -20.02 0.80
C ALA A 505 3.70 -19.31 2.15
N ARG A 506 3.03 -18.18 2.41
CA ARG A 506 3.02 -17.52 3.72
C ARG A 506 2.40 -18.42 4.79
N ASN A 507 1.32 -19.15 4.48
CA ASN A 507 0.75 -20.16 5.40
C ASN A 507 1.78 -21.26 5.70
N GLY A 508 2.54 -21.72 4.70
CA GLY A 508 3.58 -22.73 4.88
C GLY A 508 4.68 -22.29 5.86
N ILE A 509 5.11 -21.02 5.79
CA ILE A 509 6.07 -20.43 6.72
C ILE A 509 5.46 -20.29 8.13
N ASN A 510 4.26 -19.70 8.23
CA ASN A 510 3.54 -19.53 9.50
C ASN A 510 3.28 -20.87 10.22
N LYS A 511 3.00 -21.94 9.47
CA LYS A 511 2.78 -23.29 9.98
C LYS A 511 4.02 -23.93 10.63
N VAL A 512 5.22 -23.58 10.16
CA VAL A 512 6.48 -24.14 10.68
C VAL A 512 7.09 -23.24 11.75
N LEU A 513 7.18 -21.93 11.49
CA LEU A 513 7.84 -20.96 12.38
C LEU A 513 6.87 -20.19 13.30
N GLY A 514 5.56 -20.28 13.09
CA GLY A 514 4.59 -19.36 13.72
C GLY A 514 4.59 -17.94 13.15
N ALA A 515 5.53 -17.63 12.27
CA ALA A 515 5.85 -16.26 11.86
C ALA A 515 4.68 -15.51 11.21
N THR A 516 4.54 -14.23 11.55
CA THR A 516 3.47 -13.31 11.10
C THR A 516 4.05 -11.95 10.73
N LEU A 517 3.31 -11.19 9.92
CA LEU A 517 3.60 -9.77 9.68
C LEU A 517 3.51 -8.95 10.97
N THR A 518 2.54 -9.28 11.82
CA THR A 518 2.17 -8.59 13.06
C THR A 518 3.18 -8.79 14.19
N SER A 519 3.92 -9.90 14.21
CA SER A 519 5.12 -10.08 15.04
C SER A 519 6.43 -9.61 14.36
N ALA A 520 6.34 -9.02 13.17
CA ALA A 520 7.47 -8.63 12.31
C ALA A 520 8.44 -9.78 11.91
N THR A 521 8.01 -11.04 12.00
CA THR A 521 8.84 -12.23 11.68
C THR A 521 8.56 -12.83 10.31
N LEU A 522 7.47 -12.43 9.63
CA LEU A 522 7.20 -12.75 8.23
C LEU A 522 6.93 -11.46 7.46
N LEU A 523 7.83 -11.08 6.57
CA LEU A 523 7.91 -9.75 5.97
C LEU A 523 7.77 -9.83 4.43
N PRO A 524 6.54 -9.70 3.89
CA PRO A 524 6.32 -9.72 2.44
C PRO A 524 6.81 -8.41 1.82
N ILE A 525 7.81 -8.50 0.96
CA ILE A 525 8.40 -7.37 0.24
C ILE A 525 7.66 -7.21 -1.09
N HIS A 526 7.10 -6.02 -1.31
CA HIS A 526 6.37 -5.67 -2.53
C HIS A 526 7.27 -5.94 -3.76
N THR A 527 6.72 -6.67 -4.75
CA THR A 527 7.51 -7.26 -5.84
C THR A 527 6.61 -7.40 -7.07
N PRO A 528 7.04 -7.03 -8.30
CA PRO A 528 6.20 -7.17 -9.47
C PRO A 528 5.76 -8.62 -9.70
N ALA A 529 4.49 -8.83 -10.07
CA ALA A 529 3.85 -10.15 -10.19
C ALA A 529 4.60 -11.18 -11.06
N TYR A 530 5.43 -10.70 -11.99
CA TYR A 530 6.23 -11.47 -12.95
C TYR A 530 7.67 -11.80 -12.50
N LYS A 531 8.12 -11.33 -11.32
CA LYS A 531 9.45 -11.64 -10.77
C LYS A 531 9.42 -12.96 -9.97
N PRO A 532 10.58 -13.57 -9.62
CA PRO A 532 10.61 -14.90 -9.00
C PRO A 532 10.09 -14.96 -7.55
N LEU A 533 9.65 -16.15 -7.13
CA LEU A 533 9.39 -16.49 -5.73
C LEU A 533 10.69 -16.78 -4.97
N TRP A 534 10.97 -16.01 -3.92
CA TRP A 534 12.15 -16.18 -3.07
C TRP A 534 11.84 -15.91 -1.59
N PHE A 535 12.72 -16.41 -0.73
CA PHE A 535 12.66 -16.36 0.73
C PHE A 535 14.06 -16.07 1.26
N ALA A 536 14.19 -15.10 2.16
CA ALA A 536 15.42 -14.76 2.86
C ALA A 536 15.17 -14.87 4.37
N TYR A 537 15.72 -15.91 4.98
CA TYR A 537 15.63 -16.18 6.40
C TYR A 537 16.79 -15.43 7.08
N VAL A 538 16.48 -14.31 7.70
CA VAL A 538 17.42 -13.38 8.32
C VAL A 538 17.40 -13.58 9.83
N LEU A 539 18.47 -14.15 10.38
CA LEU A 539 18.68 -14.26 11.81
C LEU A 539 19.54 -13.08 12.27
N ARG A 540 19.01 -12.23 13.15
CA ARG A 540 19.86 -11.22 13.82
C ARG A 540 20.55 -11.84 15.02
N SER A 541 21.79 -11.43 15.26
CA SER A 541 22.45 -11.66 16.56
C SER A 541 22.23 -10.43 17.42
N PRO A 542 21.40 -10.45 18.48
CA PRO A 542 21.20 -9.26 19.31
C PRO A 542 22.50 -8.76 19.93
N ASP A 543 22.56 -7.46 20.16
CA ASP A 543 23.76 -6.73 20.58
C ASP A 543 24.93 -6.82 19.57
N SER A 544 24.63 -7.15 18.29
CA SER A 544 25.64 -7.32 17.23
C SER A 544 25.18 -6.83 15.85
N ASP A 545 26.13 -6.27 15.10
CA ASP A 545 26.01 -5.79 13.71
C ASP A 545 25.85 -6.91 12.64
N ILE A 546 25.50 -8.14 13.05
CA ILE A 546 25.53 -9.35 12.21
C ILE A 546 24.10 -9.81 11.87
N LEU A 547 23.86 -10.06 10.58
CA LEU A 547 22.63 -10.63 10.04
C LEU A 547 22.92 -11.92 9.26
N ASP A 548 23.00 -13.03 9.98
CA ASP A 548 23.21 -14.35 9.39
C ASP A 548 21.97 -14.75 8.57
N THR A 549 22.12 -14.73 7.24
CA THR A 549 21.02 -14.90 6.30
C THR A 549 21.17 -16.18 5.50
N VAL A 550 20.05 -16.88 5.25
CA VAL A 550 19.92 -17.96 4.25
C VAL A 550 18.95 -17.50 3.16
N PHE A 551 19.41 -17.44 1.91
CA PHE A 551 18.59 -17.06 0.76
C PHE A 551 18.21 -18.29 -0.08
N ILE A 552 16.92 -18.42 -0.38
CA ILE A 552 16.33 -19.54 -1.14
C ILE A 552 15.41 -18.97 -2.22
N LYS A 553 15.58 -19.40 -3.48
CA LYS A 553 14.69 -19.05 -4.61
C LYS A 553 14.06 -20.31 -5.17
N TYR A 554 12.75 -20.29 -5.43
CA TYR A 554 12.06 -21.37 -6.12
C TYR A 554 12.21 -21.23 -7.63
N ASN A 555 12.65 -22.29 -8.29
CA ASN A 555 12.91 -22.32 -9.73
C ASN A 555 11.69 -22.85 -10.50
N PRO A 556 11.46 -22.44 -11.77
CA PRO A 556 10.35 -22.92 -12.58
C PRO A 556 10.33 -24.43 -12.87
N ASP A 557 11.43 -25.16 -12.62
CA ASP A 557 11.51 -26.62 -12.73
C ASP A 557 11.08 -27.36 -11.46
N GLY A 558 10.68 -26.63 -10.41
CA GLY A 558 10.29 -27.16 -9.10
C GLY A 558 11.43 -27.36 -8.11
N THR A 559 12.66 -26.97 -8.45
CA THR A 559 13.81 -27.04 -7.54
C THR A 559 13.99 -25.77 -6.72
N PHE A 560 14.81 -25.84 -5.67
CA PHE A 560 15.29 -24.66 -4.94
C PHE A 560 16.72 -24.31 -5.35
N PHE A 561 16.94 -23.07 -5.75
CA PHE A 561 18.26 -22.45 -5.65
C PHE A 561 18.49 -22.02 -4.20
N VAL A 562 19.70 -22.27 -3.69
CA VAL A 562 20.16 -21.79 -2.38
C VAL A 562 21.39 -20.91 -2.62
N GLY A 563 21.39 -19.71 -2.03
CA GLY A 563 22.51 -18.78 -2.13
C GLY A 563 23.80 -19.36 -1.56
N GLU A 564 24.94 -19.04 -2.16
CA GLU A 564 26.26 -19.39 -1.62
C GLU A 564 27.18 -18.17 -1.58
N PHE A 565 27.88 -17.99 -0.46
CA PHE A 565 28.96 -17.03 -0.30
C PHE A 565 30.17 -17.72 0.36
N ASN A 566 31.31 -17.67 -0.31
CA ASN A 566 32.59 -18.25 0.16
C ASN A 566 32.52 -19.72 0.63
N GLY A 567 31.67 -20.56 0.01
CA GLY A 567 31.50 -21.97 0.38
C GLY A 567 30.52 -22.22 1.55
N SER A 568 29.76 -21.21 1.98
CA SER A 568 28.66 -21.37 2.95
C SER A 568 27.34 -20.88 2.36
N ASN A 569 26.23 -21.48 2.79
CA ASN A 569 24.87 -21.05 2.47
C ASN A 569 24.28 -20.09 3.52
N VAL A 570 25.06 -19.73 4.56
CA VAL A 570 24.75 -18.64 5.48
C VAL A 570 25.71 -17.50 5.20
N ALA A 571 25.18 -16.30 4.97
CA ALA A 571 25.97 -15.10 4.70
C ALA A 571 25.54 -13.95 5.60
N ASP A 572 26.50 -13.21 6.16
CA ASP A 572 26.22 -11.94 6.81
C ASP A 572 25.79 -10.88 5.77
N VAL A 573 24.66 -10.23 6.02
CA VAL A 573 24.17 -9.08 5.24
C VAL A 573 24.09 -7.80 6.08
N GLY A 574 24.62 -7.82 7.30
CA GLY A 574 24.65 -6.69 8.23
C GLY A 574 25.58 -5.56 7.79
N ILE A 575 25.61 -4.48 8.60
CA ILE A 575 26.40 -3.27 8.32
C ILE A 575 27.89 -3.58 8.05
N ASN A 576 28.47 -4.58 8.72
CA ASN A 576 29.84 -5.01 8.49
C ASN A 576 30.10 -5.49 7.06
N SER A 577 29.25 -6.37 6.53
CA SER A 577 29.40 -6.91 5.18
C SER A 577 29.04 -5.90 4.09
N ILE A 578 28.04 -5.02 4.30
CA ILE A 578 27.71 -3.97 3.32
C ILE A 578 28.72 -2.81 3.32
N ASN A 579 29.55 -2.67 4.36
CA ASN A 579 30.68 -1.73 4.42
C ASN A 579 31.92 -2.21 3.63
N ASN A 580 31.76 -3.17 2.72
CA ASN A 580 32.79 -3.62 1.78
C ASN A 580 32.22 -3.84 0.36
N SER A 581 32.64 -3.00 -0.60
CA SER A 581 32.12 -3.03 -1.99
C SER A 581 32.37 -4.35 -2.74
N ALA A 582 33.42 -5.10 -2.38
CA ALA A 582 33.69 -6.40 -2.98
C ALA A 582 32.73 -7.48 -2.42
N THR A 583 32.43 -7.41 -1.12
CA THR A 583 31.41 -8.24 -0.46
C THR A 583 30.02 -7.95 -1.02
N VAL A 584 29.59 -6.68 -1.06
CA VAL A 584 28.31 -6.26 -1.67
C VAL A 584 28.14 -6.81 -3.09
N LYS A 585 29.19 -6.68 -3.93
CA LYS A 585 29.16 -7.19 -5.30
C LYS A 585 29.11 -8.72 -5.37
N ALA A 586 29.76 -9.43 -4.45
CA ALA A 586 29.72 -10.89 -4.41
C ALA A 586 28.36 -11.42 -3.93
N LEU A 587 27.79 -10.83 -2.88
CA LEU A 587 26.48 -11.22 -2.34
C LEU A 587 25.37 -11.05 -3.38
N SER A 588 25.30 -9.87 -4.01
CA SER A 588 24.30 -9.53 -5.06
C SER A 588 24.48 -10.26 -6.40
N SER A 589 25.56 -11.03 -6.59
CA SER A 589 25.78 -11.80 -7.83
C SER A 589 25.92 -13.32 -7.63
N LYS A 590 25.85 -13.82 -6.38
CA LYS A 590 26.03 -15.25 -6.04
C LYS A 590 25.13 -15.77 -4.92
N PHE A 591 24.80 -14.91 -3.94
CA PHE A 591 24.05 -15.32 -2.76
C PHE A 591 22.56 -15.01 -2.94
N ALA A 592 22.17 -13.74 -2.80
CA ALA A 592 20.85 -13.26 -3.18
C ALA A 592 20.94 -12.81 -4.64
N ILE A 593 20.79 -13.78 -5.55
CA ILE A 593 20.74 -13.51 -6.99
C ILE A 593 19.41 -12.82 -7.35
N ASP A 594 19.42 -12.18 -8.53
CA ASP A 594 18.39 -11.24 -8.98
C ASP A 594 18.36 -9.96 -8.10
N GLU A 595 17.46 -9.02 -8.41
CA GLU A 595 17.48 -7.66 -7.86
C GLU A 595 17.00 -7.56 -6.39
N SER A 596 16.77 -8.71 -5.75
CA SER A 596 16.23 -8.87 -4.39
C SER A 596 17.18 -8.42 -3.28
N PHE A 597 18.50 -8.53 -3.49
CA PHE A 597 19.51 -8.32 -2.43
C PHE A 597 19.38 -6.96 -1.72
N PHE A 598 19.01 -5.90 -2.44
CA PHE A 598 18.90 -4.58 -1.82
C PHE A 598 17.71 -4.47 -0.86
N GLY A 599 16.56 -5.05 -1.22
CA GLY A 599 15.42 -5.18 -0.30
C GLY A 599 15.78 -6.01 0.93
N VAL A 600 16.37 -7.20 0.71
CA VAL A 600 16.79 -8.11 1.79
C VAL A 600 17.76 -7.44 2.77
N GLN A 601 18.86 -6.84 2.31
CA GLN A 601 19.84 -6.22 3.20
C GLN A 601 19.29 -4.95 3.87
N SER A 602 18.59 -4.08 3.13
CA SER A 602 18.13 -2.80 3.71
C SER A 602 17.02 -3.00 4.75
N ILE A 603 16.03 -3.85 4.48
CA ILE A 603 14.94 -4.13 5.42
C ILE A 603 15.42 -5.00 6.58
N GLY A 604 16.30 -5.99 6.34
CA GLY A 604 16.92 -6.79 7.41
C GLY A 604 17.70 -5.93 8.41
N ASN A 605 18.52 -4.99 7.91
CA ASN A 605 19.27 -4.06 8.76
C ASN A 605 18.37 -3.03 9.48
N VAL A 606 17.19 -2.70 8.94
CA VAL A 606 16.20 -1.85 9.65
C VAL A 606 15.45 -2.62 10.72
N TRP A 607 15.05 -3.85 10.40
CA TRP A 607 14.29 -4.71 11.30
C TRP A 607 15.08 -5.09 12.57
N MET A 608 16.42 -5.16 12.49
CA MET A 608 17.29 -5.25 13.66
C MET A 608 17.06 -4.10 14.67
N SER A 609 16.72 -2.90 14.20
CA SER A 609 16.59 -1.69 15.00
C SER A 609 15.21 -1.48 15.63
N HIS A 610 14.28 -2.41 15.45
CA HIS A 610 12.90 -2.36 15.94
C HIS A 610 12.17 -1.05 15.57
N PRO A 611 11.87 -0.81 14.26
CA PRO A 611 11.02 0.30 13.83
C PRO A 611 9.58 0.13 14.33
N GLU A 612 8.83 1.23 14.38
CA GLU A 612 7.38 1.16 14.62
C GLU A 612 6.67 0.43 13.45
N PHE A 613 5.52 -0.20 13.70
CA PHE A 613 4.87 -1.08 12.73
C PHE A 613 4.43 -0.36 11.43
N ASP A 614 4.02 0.90 11.55
CA ASP A 614 3.63 1.76 10.43
C ASP A 614 4.82 2.15 9.53
N GLN A 615 6.00 2.40 10.13
CA GLN A 615 7.27 2.57 9.42
C GLN A 615 7.68 1.27 8.69
N LEU A 616 7.56 0.12 9.36
CA LEU A 616 7.92 -1.18 8.78
C LEU A 616 7.09 -1.49 7.54
N LEU A 617 5.76 -1.34 7.61
CA LEU A 617 4.86 -1.51 6.47
C LEU A 617 5.21 -0.59 5.30
N SER A 618 5.58 0.67 5.58
CA SER A 618 6.01 1.62 4.56
C SER A 618 7.28 1.16 3.82
N PHE A 619 8.26 0.58 4.53
CA PHE A 619 9.46 0.01 3.89
C PHE A 619 9.16 -1.25 3.08
N LEU A 620 8.20 -2.08 3.52
CA LEU A 620 7.76 -3.27 2.78
C LEU A 620 7.05 -2.90 1.47
N PHE A 621 6.18 -1.88 1.49
CA PHE A 621 5.50 -1.34 0.31
C PHE A 621 6.47 -0.64 -0.67
N HIS A 622 7.46 0.10 -0.16
CA HIS A 622 8.54 0.66 -0.96
C HIS A 622 9.58 -0.41 -1.44
N SER A 623 9.36 -1.67 -1.07
CA SER A 623 10.21 -2.85 -1.35
C SER A 623 11.66 -2.81 -0.86
N HIS A 624 12.07 -1.72 -0.21
CA HIS A 624 13.37 -1.55 0.43
C HIS A 624 13.35 -0.39 1.44
N ALA A 625 14.32 -0.36 2.36
CA ALA A 625 14.51 0.78 3.24
C ALA A 625 15.53 1.79 2.67
N CYS A 626 15.17 3.07 2.65
CA CYS A 626 16.09 4.15 2.30
C CYS A 626 15.81 5.44 3.10
N PRO A 627 16.78 6.38 3.19
CA PRO A 627 16.57 7.69 3.82
C PRO A 627 15.52 8.55 3.12
N GLY A 628 15.15 8.21 1.87
CA GLY A 628 14.13 8.93 1.11
C GLY A 628 12.70 8.57 1.50
N VAL A 629 12.43 7.41 2.10
CA VAL A 629 11.07 7.05 2.57
C VAL A 629 10.73 7.85 3.84
N GLN A 630 11.68 7.98 4.75
CA GLN A 630 11.43 8.49 6.10
C GLN A 630 10.89 9.93 6.21
N PRO A 631 11.17 10.89 5.31
CA PRO A 631 10.49 12.18 5.26
C PRO A 631 8.96 12.09 5.28
N GLY A 632 8.37 11.09 4.63
CA GLY A 632 6.92 10.88 4.64
C GLY A 632 6.34 10.56 6.02
N PHE A 633 7.14 10.02 6.95
CA PHE A 633 6.73 9.81 8.34
C PHE A 633 6.50 11.16 9.05
N PHE A 634 7.49 12.05 8.98
CA PHE A 634 7.41 13.38 9.60
C PHE A 634 6.33 14.25 8.94
N ILE A 635 6.16 14.14 7.62
CA ILE A 635 5.11 14.85 6.88
C ILE A 635 3.72 14.32 7.27
N THR A 636 3.53 13.00 7.39
CA THR A 636 2.26 12.40 7.83
C THR A 636 1.89 12.87 9.24
N ASP A 637 2.80 12.76 10.20
CA ASP A 637 2.58 13.22 11.58
C ASP A 637 2.20 14.72 11.59
N PHE A 638 2.95 15.56 10.88
CA PHE A 638 2.65 17.00 10.79
C PHE A 638 1.26 17.28 10.20
N ILE A 639 0.86 16.56 9.14
CA ILE A 639 -0.46 16.72 8.51
C ILE A 639 -1.58 16.30 9.45
N GLN A 640 -1.43 15.17 10.14
CA GLN A 640 -2.44 14.68 11.09
C GLN A 640 -2.54 15.56 12.35
N GLU A 641 -1.42 16.13 12.83
CA GLU A 641 -1.39 17.06 13.98
C GLU A 641 -1.97 18.45 13.65
N ASN A 642 -1.69 19.01 12.46
CA ASN A 642 -2.01 20.41 12.14
C ASN A 642 -3.25 20.56 11.23
N PHE A 643 -3.61 19.52 10.48
CA PHE A 643 -4.75 19.49 9.56
C PHE A 643 -5.69 18.30 9.86
N PRO A 644 -6.14 18.06 11.11
CA PRO A 644 -7.06 16.98 11.42
C PRO A 644 -8.39 17.16 10.68
N LEU A 645 -8.95 16.05 10.18
CA LEU A 645 -10.19 16.04 9.38
C LEU A 645 -11.45 16.26 10.24
N GLY A 646 -12.35 17.11 9.76
CA GLY A 646 -13.72 17.23 10.24
C GLY A 646 -14.71 16.25 9.59
N GLU A 647 -15.97 16.32 10.00
CA GLU A 647 -17.06 15.53 9.39
C GLU A 647 -17.27 15.94 7.92
N ASN A 648 -17.26 14.97 7.01
CA ASN A 648 -17.28 15.14 5.53
C ASN A 648 -15.96 15.63 4.89
N GLU A 649 -14.90 15.85 5.66
CA GLU A 649 -13.59 16.24 5.12
C GLU A 649 -12.73 15.01 4.78
N SER A 650 -11.92 15.12 3.72
CA SER A 650 -10.95 14.11 3.28
C SER A 650 -9.65 14.78 2.84
N TYR A 651 -8.50 14.12 3.04
CA TYR A 651 -7.26 14.56 2.40
C TYR A 651 -7.31 14.32 0.88
N LYS A 652 -6.71 15.24 0.12
CA LYS A 652 -6.23 15.08 -1.25
C LYS A 652 -4.79 15.61 -1.28
N TYR A 653 -3.89 14.99 -2.04
CA TYR A 653 -2.49 15.43 -2.14
C TYR A 653 -2.01 15.45 -3.59
N ILE A 654 -1.30 16.50 -3.97
CA ILE A 654 -0.63 16.63 -5.27
C ILE A 654 0.87 16.65 -4.99
N GLY A 655 1.56 15.54 -5.26
CA GLY A 655 3.01 15.47 -5.16
C GLY A 655 3.67 16.35 -6.23
N SER A 656 4.73 17.07 -5.83
CA SER A 656 5.45 18.02 -6.71
C SER A 656 6.95 17.72 -6.79
N SER A 657 7.63 17.62 -5.64
CA SER A 657 8.98 17.06 -5.55
C SER A 657 8.82 15.57 -5.25
N ILE A 658 9.21 14.71 -6.19
CA ILE A 658 8.82 13.29 -6.18
C ILE A 658 10.02 12.40 -5.89
N TYR A 659 9.90 11.59 -4.83
CA TYR A 659 10.89 10.57 -4.46
C TYR A 659 10.26 9.57 -3.48
N CYS A 660 11.07 8.68 -2.91
CA CYS A 660 10.66 7.59 -2.02
C CYS A 660 9.69 7.94 -0.87
N LYS A 661 9.55 9.23 -0.48
CA LYS A 661 8.58 9.67 0.52
C LYS A 661 7.14 9.40 0.10
N ASP A 662 6.85 9.43 -1.19
CA ASP A 662 5.48 9.45 -1.69
C ASP A 662 4.78 8.10 -1.46
N ASP A 663 5.55 7.00 -1.41
CA ASP A 663 5.04 5.69 -1.02
C ASP A 663 4.64 5.63 0.46
N SER A 664 5.36 6.30 1.35
CA SER A 664 4.96 6.41 2.77
C SER A 664 3.83 7.42 3.00
N LEU A 665 3.72 8.47 2.18
CA LEU A 665 2.54 9.36 2.21
C LEU A 665 1.28 8.58 1.80
N ILE A 666 1.34 7.85 0.69
CA ILE A 666 0.29 6.97 0.20
C ILE A 666 -0.12 5.95 1.26
N TYR A 667 0.85 5.27 1.87
CA TYR A 667 0.56 4.25 2.86
C TYR A 667 -0.05 4.81 4.16
N LEU A 668 0.47 5.94 4.68
CA LEU A 668 0.18 6.41 6.04
C LEU A 668 -0.91 7.50 6.14
N LEU A 669 -1.09 8.31 5.09
CA LEU A 669 -2.28 9.16 4.94
C LEU A 669 -3.47 8.40 4.34
N GLY A 670 -3.25 7.16 3.89
CA GLY A 670 -4.30 6.29 3.34
C GLY A 670 -4.76 6.67 1.93
N ILE A 671 -4.09 7.63 1.29
CA ILE A 671 -4.38 8.17 -0.05
C ILE A 671 -3.69 7.35 -1.15
N SER A 672 -4.23 7.32 -2.36
CA SER A 672 -3.62 6.67 -3.53
C SER A 672 -4.26 7.16 -4.85
N PRO A 673 -3.62 6.92 -6.02
CA PRO A 673 -4.17 7.39 -7.28
C PRO A 673 -5.53 6.74 -7.61
N GLY A 674 -5.71 5.46 -7.27
CA GLY A 674 -6.96 4.74 -7.46
C GLY A 674 -8.07 5.07 -6.46
N MET A 675 -7.81 5.96 -5.48
CA MET A 675 -8.84 6.57 -4.63
C MET A 675 -9.16 8.02 -5.07
N GLY A 676 -8.54 8.48 -6.17
CA GLY A 676 -8.66 9.84 -6.67
C GLY A 676 -8.23 10.90 -5.65
N ASP A 677 -7.33 10.56 -4.71
CA ASP A 677 -6.84 11.43 -3.65
C ASP A 677 -5.32 11.61 -3.58
N TYR A 678 -4.55 10.89 -4.40
CA TYR A 678 -3.16 11.23 -4.71
C TYR A 678 -2.94 11.50 -6.20
N PHE A 679 -2.32 12.64 -6.51
CA PHE A 679 -1.96 13.09 -7.87
C PHE A 679 -0.45 13.38 -7.95
N LEU A 680 0.17 13.22 -9.12
CA LEU A 680 1.63 13.27 -9.27
C LEU A 680 2.08 14.20 -10.40
N GLN A 681 2.22 15.50 -10.11
CA GLN A 681 2.86 16.45 -11.01
C GLN A 681 4.39 16.44 -10.79
N LYS A 682 5.16 15.68 -11.56
CA LYS A 682 6.62 15.62 -11.41
C LYS A 682 7.29 16.91 -11.93
N LEU A 683 7.51 17.87 -11.03
CA LEU A 683 8.07 19.18 -11.36
C LEU A 683 9.62 19.19 -11.37
N PRO A 684 10.25 20.12 -12.11
CA PRO A 684 11.69 20.35 -12.05
C PRO A 684 12.20 20.76 -10.65
N GLY A 685 13.42 20.35 -10.33
CA GLY A 685 14.04 20.66 -9.03
C GLY A 685 14.09 22.16 -8.67
N ASN A 686 14.18 23.06 -9.65
CA ASN A 686 14.19 24.52 -9.44
C ASN A 686 12.81 25.14 -9.17
N GLU A 687 11.73 24.41 -9.38
CA GLU A 687 10.34 24.89 -9.14
C GLU A 687 9.79 24.37 -7.80
N THR A 688 10.48 23.38 -7.23
CA THR A 688 10.26 22.82 -5.90
C THR A 688 11.27 23.37 -4.87
N ASP A 689 12.24 24.18 -5.26
CA ASP A 689 13.09 24.93 -4.31
C ASP A 689 12.23 25.92 -3.51
N SER A 690 12.19 25.75 -2.18
CA SER A 690 11.29 26.53 -1.33
C SER A 690 11.81 27.96 -1.13
N THR A 691 10.93 28.94 -1.26
CA THR A 691 11.21 30.34 -0.92
C THR A 691 11.06 30.65 0.57
N TYR A 692 10.55 29.71 1.37
CA TYR A 692 10.21 29.93 2.78
C TYR A 692 11.35 29.52 3.74
N ALA A 693 12.15 28.50 3.39
CA ALA A 693 13.27 28.03 4.21
C ALA A 693 14.52 27.62 3.38
N ASP A 694 15.71 27.99 3.85
CA ASP A 694 16.99 27.76 3.16
C ASP A 694 17.38 26.27 3.06
N GLY A 695 17.39 25.76 1.82
CA GLY A 695 17.64 24.35 1.51
C GLY A 695 16.45 23.42 1.76
N ALA A 696 15.23 23.96 1.86
CA ALA A 696 13.99 23.20 1.92
C ALA A 696 13.36 22.98 0.54
N LYS A 697 12.48 21.99 0.45
CA LYS A 697 11.65 21.71 -0.75
C LYS A 697 10.18 21.96 -0.48
N ASP A 698 9.49 22.56 -1.43
CA ASP A 698 8.03 22.52 -1.52
C ASP A 698 7.67 21.15 -2.12
N GLU A 699 7.20 20.24 -1.28
CA GLU A 699 7.07 18.81 -1.57
C GLU A 699 5.79 18.46 -2.35
N GLY A 700 4.74 19.27 -2.18
CA GLY A 700 3.43 19.09 -2.80
C GLY A 700 2.36 20.00 -2.19
N VAL A 701 1.15 19.91 -2.75
CA VAL A 701 -0.04 20.59 -2.23
C VAL A 701 -0.90 19.58 -1.46
N LEU A 702 -1.14 19.84 -0.18
CA LEU A 702 -2.20 19.19 0.58
C LEU A 702 -3.49 19.98 0.40
N ILE A 703 -4.61 19.28 0.21
CA ILE A 703 -5.96 19.86 0.23
C ILE A 703 -6.81 19.08 1.22
N VAL A 704 -7.35 19.77 2.24
CA VAL A 704 -8.44 19.25 3.07
C VAL A 704 -9.75 19.58 2.36
N TRP A 705 -10.39 18.57 1.77
CA TRP A 705 -11.55 18.73 0.90
C TRP A 705 -12.87 18.44 1.63
N ASP A 706 -13.78 19.42 1.69
CA ASP A 706 -15.11 19.31 2.30
C ASP A 706 -16.13 18.83 1.25
N SER A 707 -16.44 17.52 1.28
CA SER A 707 -17.35 16.87 0.33
C SER A 707 -18.83 17.25 0.46
N ASN A 708 -19.20 18.08 1.43
CA ASN A 708 -20.56 18.59 1.62
C ASN A 708 -20.69 20.05 1.18
N LEU A 709 -19.62 20.85 1.32
CA LEU A 709 -19.57 22.24 0.86
C LEU A 709 -18.97 22.41 -0.55
N ASN A 710 -18.31 21.39 -1.10
CA ASN A 710 -17.58 21.42 -2.37
C ASN A 710 -16.51 22.52 -2.44
N ILE A 711 -15.74 22.65 -1.35
CA ILE A 711 -14.58 23.54 -1.23
C ILE A 711 -13.43 22.83 -0.53
N GLY A 712 -12.21 23.27 -0.81
CA GLY A 712 -10.99 22.78 -0.16
C GLY A 712 -10.26 23.86 0.62
N ARG A 713 -9.52 23.46 1.65
CA ARG A 713 -8.41 24.23 2.22
C ARG A 713 -7.11 23.67 1.67
N ALA A 714 -6.46 24.41 0.78
CA ALA A 714 -5.21 24.02 0.14
C ALA A 714 -4.02 24.71 0.81
N VAL A 715 -2.93 23.96 1.02
CA VAL A 715 -1.64 24.43 1.56
C VAL A 715 -0.48 23.75 0.82
N ILE A 716 0.64 24.45 0.68
CA ILE A 716 1.91 23.85 0.26
C ILE A 716 2.58 23.24 1.48
N ILE A 717 3.00 21.98 1.37
CA ILE A 717 3.82 21.32 2.39
C ILE A 717 5.29 21.52 2.03
N THR A 718 6.06 22.10 2.95
CA THR A 718 7.49 22.38 2.80
C THR A 718 8.29 21.49 3.77
N TYR A 719 9.33 20.82 3.29
CA TYR A 719 10.19 19.93 4.08
C TYR A 719 11.66 20.37 4.06
N THR A 720 12.29 20.39 5.24
CA THR A 720 13.74 20.56 5.39
C THR A 720 14.36 19.26 5.88
N SER A 721 15.28 18.69 5.09
CA SER A 721 15.99 17.46 5.47
C SER A 721 16.91 17.65 6.68
N ALA A 722 17.09 16.57 7.46
CA ALA A 722 18.00 16.56 8.61
C ALA A 722 19.46 16.80 8.16
N LYS A 723 20.17 17.70 8.84
CA LYS A 723 21.60 17.95 8.59
C LYS A 723 22.40 17.02 9.51
N LEU A 724 23.12 16.06 8.93
CA LEU A 724 23.84 15.00 9.65
C LEU A 724 25.37 15.14 9.52
N LYS A 725 26.10 14.71 10.55
CA LYS A 725 27.57 14.61 10.54
C LYS A 725 28.01 13.53 9.55
N LYS A 726 29.04 13.83 8.76
CA LYS A 726 29.64 12.83 7.87
C LYS A 726 30.35 11.75 8.69
N VAL A 727 29.96 10.49 8.47
CA VAL A 727 30.59 9.31 9.10
C VAL A 727 31.65 8.70 8.17
N ALA A 728 32.68 8.10 8.76
CA ALA A 728 33.76 7.44 8.03
C ALA A 728 33.40 5.98 7.70
N VAL A 729 32.64 5.79 6.61
CA VAL A 729 32.30 4.48 6.03
C VAL A 729 32.85 4.34 4.62
N ASN A 730 33.04 3.10 4.16
CA ASN A 730 33.74 2.78 2.92
C ASN A 730 32.80 2.67 1.70
N THR A 731 31.48 2.50 1.91
CA THR A 731 30.50 2.23 0.85
C THR A 731 29.29 3.16 0.93
N GLN A 732 28.58 3.28 -0.19
CA GLN A 732 27.31 4.00 -0.23
C GLN A 732 26.21 3.28 0.57
N ASP A 733 26.22 1.95 0.59
CA ASP A 733 25.23 1.15 1.31
C ASP A 733 25.38 1.27 2.83
N ALA A 734 26.61 1.25 3.35
CA ALA A 734 26.89 1.53 4.76
C ALA A 734 26.53 2.99 5.14
N ASN A 735 26.82 3.96 4.26
CA ASN A 735 26.38 5.34 4.48
C ASN A 735 24.86 5.45 4.51
N ARG A 736 24.16 4.74 3.61
CA ARG A 736 22.70 4.70 3.56
C ARG A 736 22.12 4.08 4.83
N HIS A 737 22.67 2.96 5.32
CA HIS A 737 22.26 2.35 6.59
C HIS A 737 22.42 3.31 7.77
N VAL A 738 23.59 3.96 7.93
CA VAL A 738 23.83 4.91 9.02
C VAL A 738 22.86 6.11 8.96
N GLN A 739 22.54 6.60 7.75
CA GLN A 739 21.51 7.63 7.56
C GLN A 739 20.11 7.12 7.94
N ILE A 740 19.74 5.90 7.53
CA ILE A 740 18.47 5.27 7.86
C ILE A 740 18.31 5.17 9.39
N GLN A 741 19.32 4.63 10.10
CA GLN A 741 19.29 4.50 11.55
C GLN A 741 19.16 5.87 12.23
N THR A 742 19.89 6.87 11.75
CA THR A 742 19.83 8.22 12.33
C THR A 742 18.43 8.85 12.19
N TYR A 743 17.71 8.60 11.09
CA TYR A 743 16.32 9.03 10.94
C TYR A 743 15.34 8.24 11.83
N LEU A 744 15.53 6.92 11.99
CA LEU A 744 14.74 6.10 12.92
C LEU A 744 14.93 6.58 14.38
N ASP A 745 16.16 6.92 14.77
CA ASP A 745 16.44 7.48 16.10
C ASP A 745 15.76 8.85 16.30
N ILE A 746 15.80 9.73 15.29
CA ILE A 746 15.10 11.03 15.32
C ILE A 746 13.59 10.83 15.50
N TYR A 747 12.98 9.90 14.75
CA TYR A 747 11.54 9.61 14.81
C TYR A 747 11.13 9.03 16.17
N ALA A 748 11.87 8.02 16.65
CA ALA A 748 11.72 7.43 17.97
C ALA A 748 12.15 8.37 19.14
N LYS A 749 12.46 9.63 18.84
CA LYS A 749 12.83 10.69 19.80
C LYS A 749 14.07 10.35 20.65
N LYS A 750 14.93 9.46 20.16
CA LYS A 750 16.22 9.06 20.73
C LYS A 750 17.29 10.13 20.42
N ASP A 751 18.24 10.34 21.33
CA ASP A 751 19.38 11.22 21.09
C ASP A 751 20.46 10.50 20.28
N ASN A 752 20.64 10.89 19.02
CA ASN A 752 21.72 10.40 18.16
C ASN A 752 22.78 11.50 17.93
N SER A 753 24.04 11.19 18.29
CA SER A 753 25.16 12.15 18.23
C SER A 753 25.55 12.61 16.82
N LEU A 754 25.04 11.97 15.76
CA LEU A 754 25.27 12.35 14.36
C LEU A 754 24.40 13.51 13.90
N VAL A 755 23.33 13.85 14.62
CA VAL A 755 22.41 14.93 14.24
C VAL A 755 23.09 16.30 14.46
N ILE A 756 23.02 17.18 13.45
CA ILE A 756 23.40 18.60 13.55
C ILE A 756 22.13 19.45 13.61
N SER A 757 21.14 19.16 12.76
CA SER A 757 19.77 19.63 12.91
C SER A 757 18.80 18.49 12.60
N LYS A 758 17.69 18.43 13.37
CA LYS A 758 16.53 17.60 13.06
C LYS A 758 15.87 18.11 11.76
N PRO A 759 15.06 17.28 11.07
CA PRO A 759 14.26 17.76 9.95
C PRO A 759 13.14 18.68 10.44
N THR A 760 12.55 19.46 9.54
CA THR A 760 11.32 20.24 9.81
C THR A 760 10.30 20.03 8.70
N VAL A 761 9.01 20.11 9.06
CA VAL A 761 7.88 20.19 8.13
C VAL A 761 7.12 21.46 8.47
N GLU A 762 6.74 22.23 7.45
CA GLU A 762 6.06 23.51 7.56
C GLU A 762 4.95 23.58 6.49
N SER A 763 3.93 24.41 6.72
CA SER A 763 2.83 24.63 5.76
C SER A 763 2.76 26.08 5.33
N ASN A 764 2.77 26.33 4.02
CA ASN A 764 2.79 27.65 3.40
C ASN A 764 1.58 27.85 2.46
N GLU A 765 1.29 29.10 2.09
CA GLU A 765 0.21 29.47 1.14
C GLU A 765 -1.18 28.87 1.42
N GLU A 766 -1.73 29.02 2.62
CA GLU A 766 -3.12 28.60 2.88
C GLU A 766 -4.12 29.43 2.06
N LYS A 767 -4.92 28.74 1.23
CA LYS A 767 -6.05 29.28 0.46
C LYS A 767 -7.29 28.42 0.67
N TRP A 768 -8.48 29.03 0.63
CA TRP A 768 -9.72 28.31 0.40
C TRP A 768 -10.02 28.31 -1.11
N ILE A 769 -10.34 27.13 -1.66
CA ILE A 769 -10.52 26.88 -3.10
C ILE A 769 -11.89 26.30 -3.41
N THR A 770 -12.41 26.57 -4.61
CA THR A 770 -13.63 25.93 -5.15
C THR A 770 -13.34 24.59 -5.82
N TYR A 771 -14.39 23.88 -6.27
CA TYR A 771 -14.27 22.66 -7.06
C TYR A 771 -13.59 22.88 -8.42
N GLU A 772 -13.86 24.01 -9.08
CA GLU A 772 -13.21 24.36 -10.35
C GLU A 772 -11.71 24.56 -10.13
N GLN A 773 -11.31 25.26 -9.07
CA GLN A 773 -9.89 25.45 -8.72
C GLN A 773 -9.20 24.15 -8.27
N TYR A 774 -9.95 23.19 -7.72
CA TYR A 774 -9.47 21.84 -7.45
C TYR A 774 -9.24 21.04 -8.76
N LEU A 775 -10.11 21.17 -9.75
CA LEU A 775 -9.93 20.54 -11.07
C LEU A 775 -8.72 21.12 -11.81
N GLU A 776 -8.50 22.43 -11.76
CA GLU A 776 -7.29 23.07 -12.29
C GLU A 776 -6.03 22.51 -11.60
N LEU A 777 -5.99 22.52 -10.27
CA LEU A 777 -4.88 21.99 -9.45
C LEU A 777 -4.56 20.50 -9.70
N THR A 778 -5.54 19.69 -10.10
CA THR A 778 -5.38 18.25 -10.36
C THR A 778 -5.19 17.91 -11.84
N SER A 779 -5.36 18.90 -12.74
CA SER A 779 -4.96 18.79 -14.15
C SER A 779 -3.43 18.84 -14.29
N GLY A 780 -2.89 18.27 -15.37
CA GLY A 780 -1.47 18.43 -15.72
C GLY A 780 -1.29 19.08 -17.09
N SER A 781 -1.93 20.23 -17.30
CA SER A 781 -1.67 21.04 -18.50
C SER A 781 -0.27 21.68 -18.42
N LYS A 782 0.43 21.74 -19.56
CA LYS A 782 1.84 22.21 -19.66
C LYS A 782 2.09 23.69 -19.29
N ASP A 783 1.05 24.42 -18.89
CA ASP A 783 1.12 25.82 -18.47
C ASP A 783 0.71 26.01 -16.99
N LEU A 784 0.39 24.94 -16.24
CA LEU A 784 -0.31 25.02 -14.95
C LEU A 784 0.28 24.14 -13.82
N ASN A 785 1.55 24.36 -13.49
CA ASN A 785 2.19 23.86 -12.25
C ASN A 785 1.36 24.21 -10.99
N ALA A 786 0.96 23.21 -10.20
CA ALA A 786 0.06 23.37 -9.05
C ALA A 786 0.62 24.26 -7.91
N LEU A 787 1.93 24.20 -7.64
CA LEU A 787 2.56 25.08 -6.64
C LEU A 787 2.47 26.55 -7.09
N SER A 788 2.76 26.81 -8.37
CA SER A 788 2.71 28.14 -8.98
C SER A 788 1.27 28.67 -9.07
N TYR A 789 0.31 27.79 -9.41
CA TYR A 789 -1.13 28.13 -9.43
C TYR A 789 -1.63 28.53 -8.04
N LEU A 790 -1.36 27.70 -7.01
CA LEU A 790 -1.81 27.98 -5.64
C LEU A 790 -1.18 29.27 -5.08
N LYS A 791 0.12 29.51 -5.34
CA LYS A 791 0.81 30.78 -5.04
C LYS A 791 0.12 31.98 -5.72
N GLY A 792 -0.38 31.79 -6.95
CA GLY A 792 -1.12 32.79 -7.73
C GLY A 792 -2.56 33.07 -7.27
N LEU A 793 -3.19 32.16 -6.51
CA LEU A 793 -4.58 32.35 -6.06
C LEU A 793 -4.71 33.47 -5.00
N PRO A 794 -5.80 34.28 -5.07
CA PRO A 794 -6.09 35.27 -4.04
C PRO A 794 -6.42 34.59 -2.70
N SER A 795 -5.93 35.16 -1.60
CA SER A 795 -6.32 34.70 -0.26
C SER A 795 -7.73 35.21 0.08
N VAL A 796 -8.63 34.28 0.40
CA VAL A 796 -10.03 34.51 0.78
C VAL A 796 -10.38 33.63 1.97
N SER A 797 -11.31 34.05 2.83
CA SER A 797 -11.76 33.23 3.97
C SER A 797 -12.81 32.19 3.55
N LYS A 798 -12.99 31.11 4.35
CA LYS A 798 -14.07 30.11 4.13
C LYS A 798 -15.45 30.79 4.04
N GLU A 799 -15.68 31.82 4.85
CA GLU A 799 -16.94 32.59 4.88
C GLU A 799 -17.13 33.42 3.60
N ASP A 800 -16.10 34.14 3.16
CA ASP A 800 -16.17 34.97 1.94
C ASP A 800 -16.32 34.12 0.68
N LEU A 801 -15.64 32.96 0.62
CA LEU A 801 -15.77 32.00 -0.48
C LEU A 801 -17.19 31.43 -0.55
N LEU A 802 -17.73 30.93 0.57
CA LEU A 802 -19.10 30.43 0.63
C LEU A 802 -20.14 31.49 0.29
N ASN A 803 -19.88 32.76 0.60
CA ASN A 803 -20.78 33.87 0.27
C ASN A 803 -20.66 34.30 -1.20
N SER A 804 -19.48 34.23 -1.83
CA SER A 804 -19.35 34.49 -3.27
C SER A 804 -20.04 33.40 -4.11
N MET A 805 -19.94 32.13 -3.72
CA MET A 805 -20.65 31.00 -4.35
C MET A 805 -22.16 31.21 -4.34
N LYS A 806 -22.76 31.56 -3.18
CA LYS A 806 -24.20 31.87 -3.04
C LYS A 806 -24.63 33.03 -3.96
N ASN A 807 -23.88 34.13 -3.96
CA ASN A 807 -24.20 35.31 -4.77
C ASN A 807 -24.19 35.00 -6.28
N ASN A 808 -23.28 34.13 -6.74
CA ASN A 808 -23.27 33.66 -8.13
C ASN A 808 -24.49 32.76 -8.44
N SER A 809 -24.90 31.89 -7.52
CA SER A 809 -26.12 31.07 -7.67
C SER A 809 -27.39 31.93 -7.77
N GLU A 810 -27.55 32.93 -6.88
CA GLU A 810 -28.70 33.84 -6.92
C GLU A 810 -28.72 34.68 -8.20
N SER A 811 -27.56 35.16 -8.66
CA SER A 811 -27.44 35.96 -9.89
C SER A 811 -27.92 35.21 -11.13
N ASN A 812 -27.59 33.91 -11.26
CA ASN A 812 -28.06 33.09 -12.38
C ASN A 812 -29.58 32.83 -12.35
N SER A 813 -30.23 32.84 -11.19
CA SER A 813 -31.69 32.66 -11.08
C SER A 813 -32.52 33.83 -11.64
N ASN A 814 -31.93 35.02 -11.76
CA ASN A 814 -32.61 36.25 -12.18
C ASN A 814 -32.53 36.54 -13.70
N SER A 815 -31.82 35.71 -14.47
CA SER A 815 -31.67 35.88 -15.93
C SER A 815 -32.88 35.34 -16.72
N ASN A 816 -34.08 35.84 -16.42
CA ASN A 816 -35.29 35.52 -17.18
C ASN A 816 -36.29 36.69 -17.27
N THR A 817 -35.79 37.93 -17.44
CA THR A 817 -36.63 39.09 -17.77
C THR A 817 -36.75 39.27 -19.28
N ASN A 818 -37.82 38.71 -19.83
CA ASN A 818 -38.20 38.80 -21.24
C ASN A 818 -38.60 40.25 -21.62
N THR A 819 -37.72 40.99 -22.33
CA THR A 819 -38.03 42.32 -22.88
C THR A 819 -37.69 42.42 -24.37
N ASN A 820 -38.72 42.28 -25.21
CA ASN A 820 -38.67 42.48 -26.65
C ASN A 820 -39.06 43.91 -27.02
N SER A 821 -38.16 44.70 -27.60
CA SER A 821 -38.49 46.03 -28.16
C SER A 821 -37.49 46.52 -29.22
N ASN A 822 -37.94 46.62 -30.47
CA ASN A 822 -37.28 47.38 -31.53
C ASN A 822 -37.45 48.90 -31.32
N SER A 823 -36.41 49.69 -31.58
CA SER A 823 -36.55 51.06 -32.12
C SER A 823 -35.22 51.63 -32.64
N ASP A 824 -35.19 52.06 -33.89
CA ASP A 824 -34.07 52.83 -34.46
C ASP A 824 -33.93 54.24 -33.84
N SER A 825 -32.71 54.80 -33.86
CA SER A 825 -32.50 56.21 -34.27
C SER A 825 -31.01 56.58 -34.40
N ASN A 826 -30.71 57.51 -35.31
CA ASN A 826 -29.35 58.03 -35.55
C ASN A 826 -29.05 59.25 -34.66
N ALA A 827 -27.80 59.39 -34.20
CA ALA A 827 -27.18 60.70 -33.94
C ALA A 827 -25.64 60.64 -34.09
N ASN A 828 -25.12 61.56 -34.91
CA ASN A 828 -23.72 61.70 -35.31
C ASN A 828 -22.97 62.68 -34.38
N GLU A 829 -21.68 62.45 -34.06
CA GLU A 829 -20.55 63.33 -34.48
C GLU A 829 -19.19 63.15 -33.76
N ASN A 830 -18.13 63.05 -34.59
CA ASN A 830 -16.80 63.69 -34.54
C ASN A 830 -15.91 63.69 -33.26
N SER A 831 -14.74 63.05 -33.39
CA SER A 831 -13.45 63.77 -33.50
C SER A 831 -12.33 62.93 -34.13
N HIS A 832 -11.43 63.55 -34.92
CA HIS A 832 -10.23 62.93 -35.56
C HIS A 832 -9.03 62.88 -34.58
N SER A 833 -7.88 62.20 -34.80
CA SER A 833 -7.04 61.99 -36.02
C SER A 833 -6.09 60.78 -35.84
N SER A 834 -5.94 59.81 -36.76
CA SER A 834 -5.00 59.79 -37.92
C SER A 834 -3.55 60.22 -37.59
N ALA A 835 -2.45 59.52 -37.93
CA ALA A 835 -2.20 58.32 -38.76
C ALA A 835 -0.79 57.72 -38.35
N ASN A 836 -0.06 56.81 -39.04
CA ASN A 836 -0.16 56.29 -40.42
C ASN A 836 0.59 54.94 -40.64
N VAL A 837 -0.10 53.94 -41.24
CA VAL A 837 0.31 53.06 -42.36
C VAL A 837 1.79 52.72 -42.62
N ASN A 838 2.08 51.41 -42.73
CA ASN A 838 2.80 50.85 -43.88
C ASN A 838 2.37 49.39 -44.15
N ASN A 839 2.28 48.97 -45.42
CA ASN A 839 1.69 47.69 -45.83
C ASN A 839 2.34 47.18 -47.14
N VAL A 840 2.62 45.87 -47.24
CA VAL A 840 3.08 45.20 -48.46
C VAL A 840 2.45 43.79 -48.54
N GLY A 841 1.75 43.48 -49.64
CA GLY A 841 1.19 42.14 -49.92
C GLY A 841 2.20 41.15 -50.53
N VAL A 842 1.82 40.16 -51.35
CA VAL A 842 0.75 40.14 -52.36
C VAL A 842 0.45 38.68 -52.84
N SER A 843 -0.83 38.38 -53.17
CA SER A 843 -1.38 37.27 -54.00
C SER A 843 -0.78 35.84 -53.90
N SER A 844 -1.49 34.78 -53.45
CA SER A 844 -2.69 34.11 -54.01
C SER A 844 -2.52 33.36 -55.35
N ASN A 845 -2.93 32.08 -55.42
CA ASN A 845 -3.68 31.55 -56.58
C ASN A 845 -4.43 30.21 -56.32
N TYR A 846 -5.29 29.84 -57.27
CA TYR A 846 -6.37 28.84 -57.19
C TYR A 846 -6.06 27.46 -57.84
N ASN A 847 -6.97 26.49 -57.63
CA ASN A 847 -7.25 25.26 -58.43
C ASN A 847 -6.20 24.13 -58.42
N ASN A 848 -6.54 22.87 -58.09
CA ASN A 848 -7.51 22.02 -58.81
C ASN A 848 -8.07 20.85 -57.97
N MET A 849 -9.33 20.47 -58.23
CA MET A 849 -9.80 19.07 -58.09
C MET A 849 -9.59 18.30 -59.40
N PRO A 850 -9.60 16.96 -59.35
CA PRO A 850 -10.54 16.19 -60.21
C PRO A 850 -11.29 15.08 -59.45
N GLN A 851 -12.17 14.37 -60.16
CA GLN A 851 -13.29 13.60 -59.61
C GLN A 851 -13.06 12.06 -59.47
N SER A 852 -13.73 11.49 -58.46
CA SER A 852 -14.55 10.25 -58.47
C SER A 852 -14.08 8.90 -59.05
N SER A 853 -14.11 7.88 -58.19
CA SER A 853 -14.85 6.60 -58.33
C SER A 853 -14.90 5.93 -56.92
N SER A 854 -16.03 5.50 -56.32
CA SER A 854 -17.03 4.49 -56.75
C SER A 854 -16.40 3.09 -56.83
N TYR A 855 -16.88 2.03 -56.16
CA TYR A 855 -18.27 1.63 -55.86
C TYR A 855 -18.49 0.97 -54.46
N ASP A 856 -19.77 0.86 -54.07
CA ASP A 856 -20.48 -0.10 -53.19
C ASP A 856 -19.84 -0.59 -51.87
N VAL A 857 -20.47 -0.52 -50.69
CA VAL A 857 -21.90 -0.48 -50.26
C VAL A 857 -22.68 -1.77 -50.48
N GLY A 858 -22.54 -2.71 -49.55
CA GLY A 858 -23.50 -3.80 -49.31
C GLY A 858 -24.49 -3.43 -48.19
N ASN A 859 -25.44 -2.55 -48.48
CA ASN A 859 -26.49 -2.15 -47.51
C ASN A 859 -27.63 -3.19 -47.40
N SER A 860 -28.47 -2.99 -46.37
CA SER A 860 -29.94 -3.17 -46.31
C SER A 860 -30.47 -4.41 -45.58
N ASN A 861 -31.61 -4.41 -44.88
CA ASN A 861 -32.61 -3.40 -44.40
C ASN A 861 -33.47 -4.13 -43.30
N ASP A 862 -34.49 -3.64 -42.57
CA ASP A 862 -35.31 -2.42 -42.36
C ASP A 862 -36.04 -2.62 -40.97
N VAL A 863 -36.66 -1.68 -40.23
CA VAL A 863 -36.61 -0.20 -40.09
C VAL A 863 -37.55 0.25 -38.93
N LEU A 864 -37.37 1.48 -38.39
CA LEU A 864 -38.26 2.25 -37.49
C LEU A 864 -38.59 1.67 -36.08
N GLY A 865 -38.74 2.46 -35.01
CA GLY A 865 -38.48 3.90 -34.84
C GLY A 865 -39.53 4.62 -33.97
N SER A 866 -39.09 5.35 -32.93
CA SER A 866 -39.87 6.38 -32.21
C SER A 866 -38.96 7.18 -31.27
N ASP A 867 -39.10 8.50 -31.23
CA ASP A 867 -38.24 9.40 -30.46
C ASP A 867 -38.57 9.45 -28.96
N SER A 868 -37.54 9.60 -28.14
CA SER A 868 -37.62 10.24 -26.82
C SER A 868 -36.25 10.81 -26.47
N GLU A 869 -36.15 12.14 -26.33
CA GLU A 869 -34.91 12.82 -25.95
C GLU A 869 -34.48 12.35 -24.55
N VAL A 870 -33.29 11.76 -24.46
CA VAL A 870 -32.60 11.47 -23.20
C VAL A 870 -31.46 12.46 -23.10
N SER A 871 -31.44 13.27 -22.04
CA SER A 871 -30.31 14.12 -21.71
C SER A 871 -29.10 13.24 -21.37
N GLU A 872 -28.02 13.38 -22.12
CA GLU A 872 -26.73 12.78 -21.81
C GLU A 872 -26.19 13.44 -20.53
N ASP A 873 -26.27 12.72 -19.41
CA ASP A 873 -25.65 13.08 -18.13
C ASP A 873 -24.42 12.18 -17.96
N GLU A 874 -23.23 12.79 -17.94
CA GLU A 874 -21.97 12.05 -18.13
C GLU A 874 -21.70 11.07 -16.96
N GLY A 875 -21.38 9.83 -17.33
CA GLY A 875 -21.51 8.69 -16.45
C GLY A 875 -20.41 8.56 -15.39
N LYS A 876 -20.50 9.34 -14.31
CA LYS A 876 -19.63 9.16 -13.13
C LYS A 876 -19.72 7.71 -12.60
N SER A 877 -18.56 7.14 -12.32
CA SER A 877 -18.42 6.03 -11.37
C SER A 877 -19.11 6.37 -10.05
N TYR A 878 -19.78 5.39 -9.45
CA TYR A 878 -20.16 5.47 -8.04
C TYR A 878 -19.11 4.75 -7.22
N GLU A 879 -17.88 5.28 -7.21
CA GLU A 879 -16.89 4.83 -6.24
C GLU A 879 -17.44 5.11 -4.84
N VAL A 880 -17.63 4.04 -4.07
CA VAL A 880 -18.11 4.15 -2.69
C VAL A 880 -16.94 4.60 -1.81
N SER A 881 -16.64 5.90 -1.86
CA SER A 881 -15.82 6.59 -0.85
C SER A 881 -16.26 6.20 0.57
N LYS A 882 -15.37 6.31 1.58
CA LYS A 882 -15.57 5.88 2.99
C LYS A 882 -16.69 6.65 3.75
N LYS A 883 -17.88 6.79 3.19
CA LYS A 883 -18.97 7.69 3.59
C LYS A 883 -20.28 6.91 3.74
N SER A 884 -20.94 7.08 4.88
CA SER A 884 -22.31 6.59 5.06
C SER A 884 -23.25 7.15 3.98
N PRO A 885 -24.17 6.34 3.41
CA PRO A 885 -24.97 6.75 2.26
C PRO A 885 -25.90 7.92 2.59
N ALA A 886 -25.58 9.10 2.05
CA ALA A 886 -26.42 10.28 2.13
C ALA A 886 -27.77 9.99 1.46
N LYS A 887 -28.88 10.29 2.14
CA LYS A 887 -30.22 10.19 1.56
C LYS A 887 -30.33 11.18 0.41
N SER A 888 -30.69 10.69 -0.78
CA SER A 888 -30.96 11.53 -1.94
C SER A 888 -32.15 12.46 -1.67
N ILE A 889 -31.85 13.73 -1.42
CA ILE A 889 -32.83 14.82 -1.38
C ILE A 889 -32.90 15.39 -2.80
N ASN A 890 -34.09 15.44 -3.39
CA ASN A 890 -34.30 16.07 -4.71
C ASN A 890 -33.82 17.55 -4.64
N PRO A 891 -32.98 18.02 -5.60
CA PRO A 891 -32.48 19.40 -5.63
C PRO A 891 -33.56 20.49 -5.52
N ASP A 892 -34.79 20.25 -6.00
CA ASP A 892 -35.95 21.16 -5.89
C ASP A 892 -36.25 21.59 -4.43
N TYR A 893 -35.81 20.81 -3.44
CA TYR A 893 -36.11 21.01 -2.02
C TYR A 893 -35.00 21.71 -1.23
N MET A 894 -33.80 21.91 -1.81
CA MET A 894 -32.66 22.54 -1.14
C MET A 894 -32.96 23.90 -0.48
N PRO A 895 -33.68 24.85 -1.12
CA PRO A 895 -34.00 26.14 -0.50
C PRO A 895 -34.78 25.99 0.82
N TYR A 896 -35.69 25.03 0.90
CA TYR A 896 -36.51 24.79 2.09
C TYR A 896 -35.71 24.12 3.21
N VAL A 897 -34.78 23.22 2.87
CA VAL A 897 -33.88 22.58 3.85
C VAL A 897 -32.96 23.62 4.50
N VAL A 898 -32.35 24.51 3.71
CA VAL A 898 -31.49 25.60 4.22
C VAL A 898 -32.27 26.53 5.14
N ILE A 899 -33.50 26.92 4.78
CA ILE A 899 -34.36 27.75 5.63
C ILE A 899 -34.69 27.07 6.96
N VAL A 900 -35.01 25.77 6.96
CA VAL A 900 -35.29 25.01 8.19
C VAL A 900 -34.05 24.91 9.10
N ILE A 901 -32.87 24.64 8.53
CA ILE A 901 -31.61 24.57 9.28
C ILE A 901 -31.27 25.93 9.91
N LEU A 902 -31.43 27.04 9.18
CA LEU A 902 -31.23 28.39 9.73
C LEU A 902 -32.19 28.70 10.88
N ILE A 903 -33.47 28.33 10.76
CA ILE A 903 -34.46 28.51 11.84
C ILE A 903 -34.09 27.69 13.08
N VAL A 904 -33.65 26.44 12.91
CA VAL A 904 -33.19 25.59 14.04
C VAL A 904 -31.94 26.18 14.69
N GLY A 905 -30.95 26.63 13.91
CA GLY A 905 -29.73 27.27 14.42
C GLY A 905 -30.02 28.53 15.26
N ILE A 906 -30.94 29.38 14.77
CA ILE A 906 -31.39 30.59 15.50
C ILE A 906 -32.08 30.21 16.82
N LEU A 907 -32.93 29.17 16.82
CA LEU A 907 -33.62 28.70 18.03
C LEU A 907 -32.65 28.11 19.07
N VAL A 908 -31.65 27.33 18.63
CA VAL A 908 -30.60 26.77 19.51
C VAL A 908 -29.72 27.89 20.09
N GLY A 909 -29.29 28.86 19.27
CA GLY A 909 -28.51 30.01 19.75
C GLY A 909 -29.29 30.89 20.75
N ALA A 910 -30.58 31.12 20.50
CA ALA A 910 -31.46 31.84 21.43
C ALA A 910 -31.69 31.07 22.74
N GLY A 911 -31.73 29.74 22.70
CA GLY A 911 -31.78 28.88 23.88
C GLY A 911 -30.50 28.99 24.73
N TYR A 912 -29.34 28.86 24.09
CA TYR A 912 -28.03 28.88 24.76
C TYR A 912 -27.77 30.20 25.50
N MET A 913 -28.10 31.34 24.89
CA MET A 913 -27.98 32.66 25.54
C MET A 913 -28.92 32.86 26.75
N LYS A 914 -29.96 32.03 26.91
CA LYS A 914 -30.93 32.14 28.01
C LYS A 914 -30.53 31.39 29.29
N HIS A 915 -29.47 30.57 29.24
CA HIS A 915 -28.88 29.90 30.41
C HIS A 915 -27.61 30.58 30.96
N ARG A 916 -27.29 31.80 30.52
CA ARG A 916 -26.24 32.66 31.11
C ARG A 916 -26.76 34.04 31.55
N LYS A 917 -27.66 34.04 32.53
CA LYS A 917 -27.93 35.14 33.47
C LYS A 917 -28.27 34.58 34.84
#